data_AF-A0A4R3LKH6-F1
#
_entry.id   AF-A0A4R3LKH6-F1
#
_cell.length_a   1.000
_cell.length_b   1.000
_cell.length_c   1.000
_cell.angle_alpha   90.00
_cell.angle_beta   90.00
_cell.angle_gamma   90.00
#
_symmetry.space_group_name_H-M   'P 1'
#
loop_
_entity.id
_entity.type
_entity.pdbx_description
1 polymer ?
#
loop_
_entity_poly.entity_id
_entity_poly.type
_entity_poly.pdbx_seq_one_letter_code
_entity_poly.pdbx_strand_id
1 'polypeptide(L)'
;MNAGRGSTSRSQQPWWDFLIPVAVITALAIVAWDLLVVKGMNWHLSQPSAVEGGIEALALLGCLALAAARRRRGMILMAVAVTLVFLRRHNAELTLLSGLFIMESLYAIGAMLRRTPGAKAADPAGADIFPAFIAGTGAWVLAVATLSLFSLATPAHLGWLLLAIGIAAIAAHPNPLCIQLFRALRSRPRSDCVKASLLLGWLLILMARTANVIGHDTVWYLGQGDRLLAPGGSIFQPLSLVAPVHYFPKLWEVLLLPLTSFDQLRPQTGLAIAVGALFWIALWQLATQLGITRRWRWWALWIIATLPAVANTALTLKSDTLCALFMAVMCLQLLDWFQRRRPPALGYALAAAALACSTKLTAIPYVGMGFIVLVAHELTLSRMATGWRPEKTAAAAEPVRAVVITTTLALLAALVLLARTWALAGVPTIGPDALLSLWNALGMHIAEPAGTLNWTRPQDWSDVPALFHDWLFAPSTMPKMPIGWTGNIWAVLSVLSLAAAAMGREPRGAGPPSPWSRVLLLVLALTGLLLAIAWRYHSRGSDGNYFMLPVALATLLAMRAASSRLGDAGRRTGAILATTLLLTGLVHATHSFISAGWGQPGTRPFDSQFGKTPFETGAWRERILQRAGVSGIARRLASRPAWERGIGFDPRDEQYFAALPIAVEEIRSIGYSRPAYVRDGGALLEFMDLWGIQHVVLPPDEGSPPAIADYRRALLAAGWLSFGDAGATLYSRPGAFSGQ
;
A
#
# COMPACT_ATOMS: atom_id res chain seq x y z
N MET A 1 -44.93 21.85 -49.35
CA MET A 1 -43.71 22.70 -49.39
C MET A 1 -43.54 23.27 -47.98
N ASN A 2 -42.55 22.95 -47.14
CA ASN A 2 -41.16 22.63 -47.36
C ASN A 2 -40.74 21.32 -46.69
N ALA A 3 -39.95 20.57 -47.44
CA ALA A 3 -39.24 19.39 -47.03
C ALA A 3 -38.04 19.73 -46.13
N GLY A 4 -37.72 18.80 -45.23
CA GLY A 4 -36.35 18.32 -45.10
C GLY A 4 -35.37 19.18 -44.31
N ARG A 5 -35.22 18.87 -43.01
CA ARG A 5 -33.91 18.69 -42.36
C ARG A 5 -33.97 17.57 -41.33
N GLY A 6 -34.25 16.37 -41.81
CA GLY A 6 -33.73 15.16 -41.19
C GLY A 6 -32.24 15.07 -41.53
N SER A 7 -31.39 15.82 -40.83
CA SER A 7 -29.95 15.61 -40.93
C SER A 7 -29.62 14.33 -40.14
N THR A 8 -29.48 13.26 -40.89
CA THR A 8 -28.79 12.04 -40.50
C THR A 8 -27.40 12.39 -39.95
N SER A 9 -27.23 12.45 -38.62
CA SER A 9 -25.93 12.53 -37.95
C SER A 9 -25.16 11.19 -37.95
N ARG A 10 -25.42 10.33 -38.94
CA ARG A 10 -24.89 8.96 -39.04
C ARG A 10 -23.47 8.87 -39.63
N SER A 11 -22.80 9.96 -39.98
CA SER A 11 -21.49 9.92 -40.65
C SER A 11 -20.26 10.27 -39.79
N GLN A 12 -20.43 10.74 -38.54
CA GLN A 12 -19.27 11.06 -37.67
C GLN A 12 -18.82 9.92 -36.73
N GLN A 13 -19.29 8.69 -36.94
CA GLN A 13 -18.95 7.52 -36.10
C GLN A 13 -17.69 6.70 -36.48
N PRO A 14 -17.21 6.60 -37.74
CA PRO A 14 -16.25 5.52 -38.09
C PRO A 14 -14.82 5.74 -37.57
N TRP A 15 -14.40 6.99 -37.37
CA TRP A 15 -13.00 7.30 -37.04
C TRP A 15 -12.65 7.00 -35.57
N TRP A 16 -13.58 7.11 -34.62
CA TRP A 16 -13.35 6.73 -33.21
C TRP A 16 -13.16 5.25 -32.99
N ASP A 17 -13.87 4.43 -33.78
CA ASP A 17 -13.74 2.98 -33.75
C ASP A 17 -12.32 2.54 -34.13
N PHE A 18 -11.58 3.37 -34.88
CA PHE A 18 -10.18 3.18 -35.23
C PHE A 18 -9.21 3.88 -34.27
N LEU A 19 -9.45 5.15 -33.92
CA LEU A 19 -8.56 5.93 -33.08
C LEU A 19 -8.42 5.37 -31.66
N ILE A 20 -9.50 4.85 -31.06
CA ILE A 20 -9.44 4.33 -29.67
C ILE A 20 -8.47 3.14 -29.58
N PRO A 21 -8.61 2.07 -30.39
CA PRO A 21 -7.64 0.99 -30.42
C PRO A 21 -6.24 1.48 -30.73
N VAL A 22 -6.06 2.30 -31.77
CA VAL A 22 -4.72 2.74 -32.19
C VAL A 22 -4.04 3.52 -31.08
N ALA A 23 -4.69 4.52 -30.49
CA ALA A 23 -4.09 5.34 -29.44
C ALA A 23 -3.69 4.50 -28.22
N VAL A 24 -4.57 3.60 -27.75
CA VAL A 24 -4.28 2.78 -26.57
C VAL A 24 -3.27 1.69 -26.86
N ILE A 25 -3.38 0.99 -27.99
CA ILE A 25 -2.44 -0.08 -28.37
C ILE A 25 -1.05 0.52 -28.58
N THR A 26 -0.93 1.66 -29.28
CA THR A 26 0.36 2.33 -29.46
C THR A 26 0.96 2.73 -28.12
N ALA A 27 0.19 3.35 -27.22
CA ALA A 27 0.68 3.74 -25.90
C ALA A 27 1.14 2.55 -25.05
N LEU A 28 0.46 1.41 -25.16
CA LEU A 28 0.86 0.18 -24.48
C LEU A 28 2.06 -0.50 -25.14
N ALA A 29 2.11 -0.53 -26.47
CA ALA A 29 3.18 -1.15 -27.24
C ALA A 29 4.51 -0.45 -27.03
N ILE A 30 4.52 0.89 -26.95
CA ILE A 30 5.73 1.68 -26.63
C ILE A 30 6.29 1.27 -25.28
N VAL A 31 5.44 1.22 -24.24
CA VAL A 31 5.89 0.85 -22.88
C VAL A 31 6.27 -0.62 -22.79
N ALA A 32 5.52 -1.50 -23.44
CA ALA A 32 5.85 -2.92 -23.48
C ALA A 32 7.20 -3.16 -24.18
N TRP A 33 7.49 -2.43 -25.26
CA TRP A 33 8.78 -2.47 -25.93
C TRP A 33 9.91 -1.98 -25.02
N ASP A 34 9.72 -0.84 -24.36
CA ASP A 34 10.69 -0.29 -23.42
C ASP A 34 11.01 -1.27 -22.27
N LEU A 35 9.99 -1.84 -21.64
CA LEU A 35 10.19 -2.76 -20.52
C LEU A 35 10.69 -4.14 -20.95
N LEU A 36 10.13 -4.74 -22.00
CA LEU A 36 10.49 -6.10 -22.39
C LEU A 36 11.81 -6.15 -23.18
N VAL A 37 12.04 -5.18 -24.07
CA VAL A 37 13.19 -5.18 -24.98
C VAL A 37 14.31 -4.29 -24.45
N VAL A 38 14.05 -3.00 -24.21
CA VAL A 38 15.11 -2.05 -23.80
C VAL A 38 15.65 -2.39 -22.41
N LYS A 39 14.77 -2.67 -21.43
CA LYS A 39 15.18 -3.09 -20.09
C LYS A 39 15.59 -4.58 -20.01
N GLY A 40 15.25 -5.38 -21.03
CA GLY A 40 15.54 -6.82 -21.06
C GLY A 40 14.64 -7.69 -20.18
N MET A 41 13.40 -7.25 -19.88
CA MET A 41 12.46 -8.09 -19.11
C MET A 41 11.84 -9.24 -19.93
N ASN A 42 12.14 -9.36 -21.23
CA ASN A 42 11.73 -10.50 -22.05
C ASN A 42 12.20 -11.85 -21.50
N TRP A 43 13.36 -11.91 -20.83
CA TRP A 43 13.83 -13.11 -20.15
C TRP A 43 12.89 -13.58 -19.03
N HIS A 44 12.18 -12.67 -18.35
CA HIS A 44 11.19 -13.05 -17.34
C HIS A 44 10.01 -13.80 -17.95
N LEU A 45 9.63 -13.48 -19.19
CA LEU A 45 8.53 -14.15 -19.89
C LEU A 45 8.88 -15.55 -20.37
N SER A 46 10.17 -15.87 -20.53
CA SER A 46 10.61 -17.21 -20.92
C SER A 46 10.81 -18.15 -19.73
N GLN A 47 10.73 -17.65 -18.50
CA GLN A 47 10.87 -18.49 -17.31
C GLN A 47 9.68 -19.45 -17.18
N PRO A 48 9.90 -20.74 -16.86
CA PRO A 48 8.82 -21.70 -16.63
C PRO A 48 7.82 -21.21 -15.58
N SER A 49 8.29 -20.58 -14.50
CA SER A 49 7.43 -20.00 -13.46
C SER A 49 6.49 -18.90 -13.95
N ALA A 50 6.85 -18.19 -15.03
CA ALA A 50 6.01 -17.20 -15.68
C ALA A 50 5.05 -17.82 -16.70
N VAL A 51 5.52 -18.72 -17.56
CA VAL A 51 4.68 -19.34 -18.60
C VAL A 51 3.67 -20.29 -17.98
N GLU A 52 4.15 -21.28 -17.23
CA GLU A 52 3.32 -22.34 -16.64
C GLU A 52 2.43 -21.76 -15.53
N GLY A 53 3.00 -20.89 -14.68
CA GLY A 53 2.24 -20.14 -13.69
C GLY A 53 1.18 -19.22 -14.31
N GLY A 54 1.47 -18.65 -15.49
CA GLY A 54 0.52 -17.85 -16.26
C GLY A 54 -0.64 -18.69 -16.81
N ILE A 55 -0.36 -19.89 -17.33
CA ILE A 55 -1.38 -20.85 -17.77
C ILE A 55 -2.30 -21.24 -16.61
N GLU A 56 -1.74 -21.55 -15.44
CA GLU A 56 -2.50 -21.81 -14.20
C GLU A 56 -3.39 -20.63 -13.80
N ALA A 57 -2.83 -19.42 -13.82
CA ALA A 57 -3.56 -18.20 -13.49
C ALA A 57 -4.74 -17.96 -14.45
N LEU A 58 -4.55 -18.17 -15.75
CA LEU A 58 -5.61 -18.07 -16.75
C LEU A 58 -6.67 -19.16 -16.57
N ALA A 59 -6.27 -20.39 -16.24
CA ALA A 59 -7.20 -21.48 -15.94
C ALA A 59 -8.07 -21.17 -14.70
N LEU A 60 -7.47 -20.63 -13.64
CA LEU A 60 -8.19 -20.15 -12.45
C LEU A 60 -9.20 -19.06 -12.82
N LEU A 61 -8.77 -18.03 -13.55
CA LEU A 61 -9.63 -16.94 -14.00
C LEU A 61 -10.81 -17.45 -14.84
N GLY A 62 -10.54 -18.36 -15.79
CA GLY A 62 -11.55 -19.00 -16.63
C GLY A 62 -12.56 -19.80 -15.82
N CYS A 63 -12.09 -20.59 -14.85
CA CYS A 63 -12.95 -21.40 -13.97
C CYS A 63 -13.87 -20.52 -13.11
N LEU A 64 -13.32 -19.47 -12.49
CA LEU A 64 -14.08 -18.51 -11.69
C LEU A 64 -15.11 -17.74 -12.53
N ALA A 65 -14.70 -17.27 -13.72
CA ALA A 65 -15.59 -16.59 -14.67
C ALA A 65 -16.73 -17.50 -15.14
N LEU A 66 -16.43 -18.76 -15.44
CA LEU A 66 -17.43 -19.74 -15.86
C LEU A 66 -18.43 -20.05 -14.73
N ALA A 67 -17.95 -20.23 -13.50
CA ALA A 67 -18.81 -20.41 -12.32
C ALA A 67 -19.72 -19.19 -12.09
N ALA A 68 -19.18 -17.98 -12.20
CA ALA A 68 -19.92 -16.72 -12.08
C ALA A 68 -20.98 -16.55 -13.18
N ALA A 69 -20.66 -16.96 -14.42
CA ALA A 69 -21.57 -16.90 -15.56
C ALA A 69 -22.72 -17.92 -15.44
N ARG A 70 -22.42 -19.16 -15.03
CA ARG A 70 -23.40 -20.25 -14.99
C ARG A 70 -24.23 -20.28 -13.71
N ARG A 71 -23.69 -19.83 -12.57
CA ARG A 71 -24.34 -19.83 -11.23
C ARG A 71 -24.91 -21.17 -10.77
N ARG A 72 -24.45 -22.28 -11.34
CA ARG A 72 -24.84 -23.62 -10.93
C ARG A 72 -24.04 -24.03 -9.71
N ARG A 73 -24.68 -24.67 -8.72
CA ARG A 73 -24.02 -25.11 -7.48
C ARG A 73 -22.76 -25.94 -7.77
N GLY A 74 -22.84 -26.90 -8.68
CA GLY A 74 -21.67 -27.72 -9.09
C GLY A 74 -20.51 -26.91 -9.66
N MET A 75 -20.78 -25.87 -10.46
CA MET A 75 -19.71 -25.01 -11.00
C MET A 75 -19.07 -24.14 -9.93
N ILE A 76 -19.85 -23.68 -8.95
CA ILE A 76 -19.33 -22.93 -7.80
C ILE A 76 -18.46 -23.85 -6.94
N LEU A 77 -18.91 -25.07 -6.66
CA LEU A 77 -18.13 -26.06 -5.91
C LEU A 77 -16.84 -26.42 -6.64
N MET A 78 -16.89 -26.62 -7.96
CA MET A 78 -15.70 -26.84 -8.78
C MET A 78 -14.74 -25.65 -8.72
N ALA A 79 -15.24 -24.43 -8.83
CA ALA A 79 -14.41 -23.22 -8.71
C ALA A 79 -13.76 -23.11 -7.32
N VAL A 80 -14.50 -23.41 -6.25
CA VAL A 80 -13.95 -23.47 -4.88
C VAL A 80 -12.85 -24.54 -4.79
N ALA A 81 -13.09 -25.74 -5.31
CA ALA A 81 -12.10 -26.82 -5.31
C ALA A 81 -10.84 -26.42 -6.09
N VAL A 82 -10.98 -25.84 -7.29
CA VAL A 82 -9.86 -25.33 -8.09
C VAL A 82 -9.11 -24.22 -7.36
N THR A 83 -9.81 -23.29 -6.69
CA THR A 83 -9.18 -22.26 -5.86
C THR A 83 -8.40 -22.87 -4.69
N LEU A 84 -8.95 -23.86 -3.98
CA LEU A 84 -8.26 -24.52 -2.87
C LEU A 84 -7.02 -25.27 -3.36
N VAL A 85 -7.11 -25.99 -4.48
CA VAL A 85 -5.97 -26.67 -5.11
C VAL A 85 -4.91 -25.65 -5.53
N PHE A 86 -5.32 -24.54 -6.16
CA PHE A 86 -4.41 -23.47 -6.56
C PHE A 86 -3.70 -22.84 -5.36
N LEU A 87 -4.43 -22.49 -4.30
CA LEU A 87 -3.82 -21.93 -3.09
C LEU A 87 -2.89 -22.93 -2.40
N ARG A 88 -3.28 -24.20 -2.30
CA ARG A 88 -2.45 -25.27 -1.72
C ARG A 88 -1.18 -25.50 -2.49
N ARG A 89 -1.30 -25.49 -3.81
CA ARG A 89 -0.16 -25.54 -4.71
C ARG A 89 0.80 -24.41 -4.38
N HIS A 90 0.34 -23.17 -4.31
CA HIS A 90 1.22 -22.03 -4.02
C HIS A 90 1.52 -21.78 -2.53
N ASN A 91 1.05 -22.65 -1.62
CA ASN A 91 1.16 -22.47 -0.16
C ASN A 91 0.69 -21.08 0.30
N ALA A 92 -0.46 -20.66 -0.22
CA ALA A 92 -1.04 -19.32 -0.08
C ALA A 92 -2.34 -19.31 0.76
N GLU A 93 -2.75 -20.45 1.32
CA GLU A 93 -3.94 -20.55 2.17
C GLU A 93 -3.76 -19.75 3.45
N LEU A 94 -2.60 -19.88 4.11
CA LEU A 94 -2.32 -19.15 5.34
C LEU A 94 -2.30 -17.64 5.09
N THR A 95 -1.67 -17.21 3.99
CA THR A 95 -1.69 -15.81 3.50
C THR A 95 -3.14 -15.31 3.36
N LEU A 96 -4.00 -16.07 2.70
CA LEU A 96 -5.40 -15.70 2.51
C LEU A 96 -6.14 -15.63 3.86
N LEU A 97 -6.01 -16.68 4.68
CA LEU A 97 -6.75 -16.80 5.94
C LEU A 97 -6.33 -15.74 6.95
N SER A 98 -5.04 -15.45 7.11
CA SER A 98 -4.56 -14.41 8.03
C SER A 98 -5.06 -13.02 7.62
N GLY A 99 -4.94 -12.68 6.33
CA GLY A 99 -5.40 -11.40 5.80
C GLY A 99 -6.91 -11.20 5.99
N LEU A 100 -7.70 -12.23 5.67
CA LEU A 100 -9.14 -12.19 5.88
C LEU A 100 -9.51 -12.14 7.36
N PHE A 101 -8.86 -12.93 8.21
CA PHE A 101 -9.16 -12.98 9.64
C PHE A 101 -8.95 -11.62 10.31
N ILE A 102 -7.82 -10.95 10.06
CA ILE A 102 -7.54 -9.64 10.65
C ILE A 102 -8.52 -8.59 10.10
N MET A 103 -8.73 -8.56 8.79
CA MET A 103 -9.67 -7.62 8.17
C MET A 103 -11.09 -7.77 8.76
N GLU A 104 -11.59 -9.01 8.86
CA GLU A 104 -12.90 -9.33 9.44
C GLU A 104 -12.95 -8.99 10.93
N SER A 105 -11.88 -9.25 11.67
CA SER A 105 -11.80 -8.92 13.10
C SER A 105 -11.89 -7.41 13.32
N LEU A 106 -11.10 -6.61 12.60
CA LEU A 106 -11.16 -5.15 12.69
C LEU A 106 -12.53 -4.62 12.28
N TYR A 107 -13.10 -5.13 11.18
CA TYR A 107 -14.46 -4.77 10.77
C TYR A 107 -15.50 -5.12 11.86
N ALA A 108 -15.47 -6.33 12.41
CA ALA A 108 -16.45 -6.81 13.38
C ALA A 108 -16.35 -6.06 14.72
N ILE A 109 -15.13 -5.81 15.22
CA ILE A 109 -14.88 -5.02 16.43
C ILE A 109 -15.49 -3.63 16.27
N GLY A 110 -15.18 -2.93 15.18
CA GLY A 110 -15.71 -1.59 14.96
C GLY A 110 -17.21 -1.57 14.69
N ALA A 111 -17.74 -2.56 13.98
CA ALA A 111 -19.19 -2.71 13.79
C ALA A 111 -19.90 -2.91 15.14
N MET A 112 -19.35 -3.69 16.06
CA MET A 112 -19.89 -3.86 17.40
C MET A 112 -19.85 -2.58 18.24
N LEU A 113 -18.72 -1.87 18.25
CA LEU A 113 -18.56 -0.61 19.01
C LEU A 113 -19.54 0.47 18.54
N ARG A 114 -19.93 0.43 17.26
CA ARG A 114 -20.85 1.40 16.64
C ARG A 114 -22.32 1.01 16.75
N ARG A 115 -22.65 -0.21 17.22
CA ARG A 115 -24.05 -0.65 17.37
C ARG A 115 -24.77 0.15 18.45
N THR A 116 -25.95 0.65 18.11
CA THR A 116 -26.89 1.18 19.09
C THR A 116 -27.67 0.02 19.72
N PRO A 117 -27.78 -0.06 21.07
CA PRO A 117 -28.62 -1.06 21.74
C PRO A 117 -30.06 -1.01 21.20
N GLY A 118 -30.60 -2.17 20.82
CA GLY A 118 -31.97 -2.29 20.30
C GLY A 118 -32.16 -1.96 18.81
N ALA A 119 -31.14 -1.46 18.11
CA ALA A 119 -31.22 -1.28 16.66
C ALA A 119 -31.17 -2.65 15.95
N LYS A 120 -32.17 -2.93 15.09
CA LYS A 120 -32.08 -4.06 14.16
C LYS A 120 -30.83 -3.88 13.29
N ALA A 121 -30.10 -4.98 13.04
CA ALA A 121 -28.92 -4.96 12.18
C ALA A 121 -29.24 -4.21 10.89
N ALA A 122 -28.51 -3.12 10.64
CA ALA A 122 -28.75 -2.25 9.49
C ALA A 122 -28.62 -3.03 8.17
N ASP A 123 -29.33 -2.55 7.15
CA ASP A 123 -29.43 -3.14 5.82
C ASP A 123 -28.02 -3.34 5.19
N PRO A 124 -27.72 -4.46 4.49
CA PRO A 124 -26.38 -4.86 3.99
C PRO A 124 -25.73 -3.95 2.92
N ALA A 125 -26.18 -2.72 2.76
CA ALA A 125 -25.91 -1.87 1.60
C ALA A 125 -24.55 -1.15 1.63
N GLY A 126 -23.49 -1.75 2.19
CA GLY A 126 -22.08 -1.33 2.03
C GLY A 126 -21.67 0.06 2.55
N ALA A 127 -22.62 0.86 3.06
CA ALA A 127 -22.39 2.21 3.58
C ALA A 127 -21.62 2.22 4.90
N ASP A 128 -21.55 1.07 5.58
CA ASP A 128 -21.01 0.98 6.94
C ASP A 128 -19.65 0.29 7.06
N ILE A 129 -19.09 -0.17 5.93
CA ILE A 129 -17.85 -0.96 5.91
C ILE A 129 -16.67 -0.12 6.43
N PHE A 130 -16.45 1.06 5.86
CA PHE A 130 -15.27 1.88 6.18
C PHE A 130 -15.33 2.51 7.57
N PRO A 131 -16.45 3.10 8.01
CA PRO A 131 -16.57 3.58 9.39
C PRO A 131 -16.34 2.47 10.44
N ALA A 132 -16.87 1.26 10.21
CA ALA A 132 -16.60 0.11 11.08
C ALA A 132 -15.12 -0.27 11.07
N PHE A 133 -14.50 -0.40 9.89
CA PHE A 133 -13.08 -0.73 9.79
C PHE A 133 -12.17 0.32 10.47
N ILE A 134 -12.49 1.62 10.34
CA ILE A 134 -11.78 2.72 11.01
C ILE A 134 -11.92 2.60 12.53
N ALA A 135 -13.13 2.39 13.04
CA ALA A 135 -13.36 2.26 14.48
C ALA A 135 -12.62 1.05 15.07
N GLY A 136 -12.64 -0.09 14.37
CA GLY A 136 -11.91 -1.28 14.79
C GLY A 136 -10.40 -1.11 14.75
N THR A 137 -9.88 -0.43 13.72
CA THR A 137 -8.46 -0.07 13.63
C THR A 137 -8.05 0.82 14.81
N GLY A 138 -8.83 1.87 15.12
CA GLY A 138 -8.57 2.75 16.26
C GLY A 138 -8.62 2.00 17.59
N ALA A 139 -9.63 1.15 17.80
CA ALA A 139 -9.75 0.32 18.99
C ALA A 139 -8.57 -0.65 19.16
N TRP A 140 -8.10 -1.27 18.07
CA TRP A 140 -6.95 -2.16 18.11
C TRP A 140 -5.66 -1.44 18.50
N VAL A 141 -5.39 -0.26 17.92
CA VAL A 141 -4.21 0.55 18.28
C VAL A 141 -4.24 0.93 19.75
N LEU A 142 -5.41 1.32 20.27
CA LEU A 142 -5.54 1.64 21.69
C LEU A 142 -5.32 0.42 22.58
N ALA A 143 -5.79 -0.77 22.19
CA ALA A 143 -5.51 -2.00 22.92
C ALA A 143 -4.01 -2.34 22.96
N VAL A 144 -3.30 -2.18 21.83
CA VAL A 144 -1.84 -2.35 21.76
C VAL A 144 -1.14 -1.34 22.66
N ALA A 145 -1.57 -0.08 22.64
CA ALA A 145 -1.01 0.97 23.47
C ALA A 145 -1.23 0.70 24.96
N THR A 146 -2.43 0.26 25.35
CA THR A 146 -2.73 -0.13 26.74
C THR A 146 -1.81 -1.26 27.20
N LEU A 147 -1.64 -2.32 26.40
CA LEU A 147 -0.70 -3.40 26.74
C LEU A 147 0.75 -2.92 26.78
N SER A 148 1.12 -1.95 25.93
CA SER A 148 2.46 -1.38 25.92
C SER A 148 2.78 -0.61 27.20
N LEU A 149 1.79 -0.01 27.86
CA LEU A 149 1.98 0.65 29.17
C LEU A 149 2.37 -0.34 30.28
N PHE A 150 2.03 -1.62 30.11
CA PHE A 150 2.38 -2.70 31.04
C PHE A 150 3.51 -3.59 30.53
N SER A 151 4.18 -3.21 29.43
CA SER A 151 5.20 -4.03 28.75
C SER A 151 4.69 -5.42 28.33
N LEU A 152 3.39 -5.53 28.03
CA LEU A 152 2.72 -6.78 27.62
C LEU A 152 2.45 -6.86 26.12
N ALA A 153 2.76 -5.83 25.33
CA ALA A 153 2.53 -5.78 23.88
C ALA A 153 3.57 -6.58 23.07
N THR A 154 3.88 -7.80 23.52
CA THR A 154 4.71 -8.74 22.75
C THR A 154 3.89 -9.31 21.58
N PRO A 155 4.53 -9.72 20.46
CA PRO A 155 3.83 -10.32 19.32
C PRO A 155 2.87 -11.45 19.72
N ALA A 156 3.32 -12.34 20.61
CA ALA A 156 2.53 -13.49 21.05
C ALA A 156 1.28 -13.08 21.83
N HIS A 157 1.40 -12.17 22.80
CA HIS A 157 0.25 -11.67 23.57
C HIS A 157 -0.75 -10.95 22.67
N LEU A 158 -0.26 -10.15 21.72
CA LEU A 158 -1.11 -9.47 20.73
C LEU A 158 -1.79 -10.46 19.80
N GLY A 159 -1.09 -11.53 19.38
CA GLY A 159 -1.67 -12.61 18.59
C GLY A 159 -2.84 -13.28 19.31
N TRP A 160 -2.66 -13.64 20.59
CA TRP A 160 -3.72 -14.24 21.41
C TRP A 160 -4.88 -13.28 21.66
N LEU A 161 -4.58 -12.01 21.97
CA LEU A 161 -5.60 -10.99 22.16
C LEU A 161 -6.44 -10.83 20.89
N LEU A 162 -5.80 -10.66 19.73
CA LEU A 162 -6.48 -10.51 18.44
C LEU A 162 -7.34 -11.73 18.12
N LEU A 163 -6.85 -12.93 18.37
CA LEU A 163 -7.60 -14.16 18.17
C LEU A 163 -8.86 -14.18 19.04
N ALA A 164 -8.72 -13.91 20.34
CA ALA A 164 -9.81 -13.94 21.30
C ALA A 164 -10.88 -12.88 20.99
N ILE A 165 -10.49 -11.61 20.84
CA ILE A 165 -11.43 -10.52 20.57
C ILE A 165 -11.99 -10.62 19.15
N GLY A 166 -11.20 -11.08 18.18
CA GLY A 166 -11.59 -11.22 16.78
C GLY A 166 -12.65 -12.31 16.61
N ILE A 167 -12.44 -13.50 17.17
CA ILE A 167 -13.44 -14.58 17.15
C ILE A 167 -14.71 -14.14 17.89
N ALA A 168 -14.57 -13.56 19.09
CA ALA A 168 -15.72 -13.07 19.85
C ALA A 168 -16.51 -12.02 19.05
N ALA A 169 -15.81 -11.10 18.37
CA ALA A 169 -16.45 -10.05 17.60
C ALA A 169 -17.15 -10.58 16.34
N ILE A 170 -16.51 -11.49 15.61
CA ILE A 170 -17.08 -12.15 14.43
C ILE A 170 -18.31 -12.97 14.85
N ALA A 171 -18.24 -13.73 15.95
CA ALA A 171 -19.35 -14.52 16.46
C ALA A 171 -20.54 -13.65 16.90
N ALA A 172 -20.28 -12.52 17.55
CA ALA A 172 -21.30 -11.54 17.94
C ALA A 172 -21.84 -10.73 16.74
N HIS A 173 -21.20 -10.81 15.56
CA HIS A 173 -21.59 -10.11 14.34
C HIS A 173 -22.12 -11.09 13.27
N PRO A 174 -23.44 -11.33 13.19
CA PRO A 174 -24.03 -12.42 12.38
C PRO A 174 -23.84 -12.29 10.86
N ASN A 175 -23.26 -11.18 10.37
CA ASN A 175 -22.98 -10.95 8.97
C ASN A 175 -21.50 -10.55 8.76
N PRO A 176 -20.57 -11.51 8.63
CA PRO A 176 -19.19 -11.24 8.21
C PRO A 176 -19.12 -10.47 6.88
N LEU A 177 -18.09 -9.63 6.71
CA LEU A 177 -17.94 -8.76 5.54
C LEU A 177 -17.88 -9.55 4.23
N CYS A 178 -17.09 -10.62 4.16
CA CYS A 178 -16.98 -11.49 3.00
C CYS A 178 -18.34 -12.08 2.58
N ILE A 179 -19.19 -12.44 3.56
CA ILE A 179 -20.54 -12.96 3.29
C ILE A 179 -21.44 -11.84 2.75
N GLN A 180 -21.35 -10.63 3.31
CA GLN A 180 -22.07 -9.47 2.80
C GLN A 180 -21.69 -9.15 1.35
N LEU A 181 -20.39 -9.11 1.05
CA LEU A 181 -19.86 -8.88 -0.29
C LEU A 181 -20.32 -9.96 -1.27
N PHE A 182 -20.24 -11.23 -0.88
CA PHE A 182 -20.71 -12.34 -1.71
C PHE A 182 -22.21 -12.23 -2.04
N ARG A 183 -23.06 -11.97 -1.03
CA ARG A 183 -24.51 -11.77 -1.24
C ARG A 183 -24.78 -10.56 -2.13
N ALA A 184 -24.09 -9.45 -1.89
CA ALA A 184 -24.21 -8.21 -2.65
C ALA A 184 -23.78 -8.35 -4.11
N LEU A 185 -22.81 -9.23 -4.41
CA LEU A 185 -22.40 -9.57 -5.78
C LEU A 185 -23.36 -10.56 -6.43
N ARG A 186 -23.83 -11.59 -5.71
CA ARG A 186 -24.72 -12.62 -6.26
C ARG A 186 -26.07 -12.05 -6.70
N SER A 187 -26.57 -11.01 -6.05
CA SER A 187 -27.81 -10.31 -6.42
C SER A 187 -27.69 -9.48 -7.71
N ARG A 188 -26.49 -9.34 -8.28
CA ARG A 188 -26.25 -8.51 -9.47
C ARG A 188 -26.46 -9.27 -10.78
N PRO A 189 -26.45 -8.60 -11.95
CA PRO A 189 -26.40 -9.26 -13.25
C PRO A 189 -25.20 -10.21 -13.42
N ARG A 190 -25.36 -11.25 -14.24
CA ARG A 190 -24.30 -12.26 -14.50
C ARG A 190 -23.01 -11.63 -15.01
N SER A 191 -23.12 -10.63 -15.90
CA SER A 191 -21.96 -9.92 -16.46
C SER A 191 -21.13 -9.19 -15.41
N ASP A 192 -21.74 -8.71 -14.33
CA ASP A 192 -21.02 -8.09 -13.22
C ASP A 192 -20.33 -9.13 -12.35
N CYS A 193 -20.96 -10.29 -12.11
CA CYS A 193 -20.31 -11.38 -11.40
C CYS A 193 -19.08 -11.90 -12.14
N VAL A 194 -19.13 -11.98 -13.48
CA VAL A 194 -17.98 -12.38 -14.30
C VAL A 194 -16.82 -11.38 -14.18
N LYS A 195 -17.11 -10.07 -14.17
CA LYS A 195 -16.06 -9.05 -13.98
C LYS A 195 -15.52 -9.04 -12.56
N ALA A 196 -16.39 -9.23 -11.57
CA ALA A 196 -16.00 -9.37 -10.17
C ALA A 196 -15.11 -10.60 -9.96
N SER A 197 -15.38 -11.71 -10.67
CA SER A 197 -14.57 -12.92 -10.57
C SER A 197 -13.18 -12.76 -11.19
N LEU A 198 -13.00 -11.87 -12.18
CA LEU A 198 -11.67 -11.51 -12.69
C LEU A 198 -10.85 -10.80 -11.61
N LEU A 199 -11.45 -9.84 -10.90
CA LEU A 199 -10.78 -9.15 -9.78
C LEU A 199 -10.49 -10.10 -8.61
N LEU A 200 -11.41 -11.01 -8.30
CA LEU A 200 -11.18 -12.05 -7.29
C LEU A 200 -10.05 -12.99 -7.71
N GLY A 201 -10.03 -13.45 -8.96
CA GLY A 201 -8.94 -14.28 -9.48
C GLY A 201 -7.61 -13.55 -9.46
N TRP A 202 -7.58 -12.26 -9.80
CA TRP A 202 -6.38 -11.44 -9.67
C TRP A 202 -5.89 -11.34 -8.22
N LEU A 203 -6.79 -11.12 -7.25
CA LEU A 203 -6.45 -11.14 -5.83
C LEU A 203 -5.84 -12.48 -5.40
N LEU A 204 -6.42 -13.61 -5.84
CA LEU A 204 -5.87 -14.95 -5.56
C LEU A 204 -4.50 -15.17 -6.22
N ILE A 205 -4.26 -14.61 -7.41
CA ILE A 205 -2.95 -14.63 -8.05
C ILE A 205 -1.94 -13.82 -7.24
N LEU A 206 -2.32 -12.64 -6.71
CA LEU A 206 -1.46 -11.88 -5.80
C LEU A 206 -1.13 -12.68 -4.54
N MET A 207 -2.12 -13.36 -3.94
CA MET A 207 -1.89 -14.25 -2.79
C MET A 207 -0.88 -15.35 -3.12
N ALA A 208 -0.99 -15.99 -4.29
CA ALA A 208 -0.02 -16.99 -4.75
C ALA A 208 1.38 -16.39 -4.98
N ARG A 209 1.47 -15.16 -5.49
CA ARG A 209 2.76 -14.47 -5.67
C ARG A 209 3.51 -14.22 -4.38
N THR A 210 2.83 -14.13 -3.23
CA THR A 210 3.50 -13.99 -1.91
C THR A 210 4.45 -15.14 -1.58
N ALA A 211 4.32 -16.29 -2.24
CA ALA A 211 5.20 -17.42 -2.03
C ALA A 211 6.66 -17.12 -2.42
N ASN A 212 6.85 -16.29 -3.46
CA ASN A 212 8.13 -16.11 -4.16
C ASN A 212 8.53 -14.62 -4.32
N VAL A 213 7.75 -13.69 -3.77
CA VAL A 213 8.09 -12.26 -3.71
C VAL A 213 8.54 -11.92 -2.30
N ILE A 214 9.84 -11.62 -2.16
CA ILE A 214 10.42 -11.03 -0.95
C ILE A 214 11.03 -9.70 -1.38
N GLY A 215 10.31 -8.60 -1.13
CA GLY A 215 10.82 -7.27 -1.46
C GLY A 215 11.89 -6.82 -0.47
N HIS A 216 12.85 -6.02 -0.94
CA HIS A 216 13.87 -5.38 -0.09
C HIS A 216 13.26 -4.74 1.17
N ASP A 217 12.30 -3.85 0.97
CA ASP A 217 11.66 -3.12 2.08
C ASP A 217 10.80 -4.04 2.95
N THR A 218 10.35 -5.19 2.43
CA THR A 218 9.60 -6.19 3.21
C THR A 218 10.50 -6.82 4.27
N VAL A 219 11.77 -7.08 3.93
CA VAL A 219 12.77 -7.55 4.89
C VAL A 219 13.12 -6.45 5.88
N TRP A 220 13.32 -5.21 5.42
CA TRP A 220 13.68 -4.07 6.27
C TRP A 220 12.62 -3.73 7.32
N TYR A 221 11.35 -3.59 6.92
CA TYR A 221 10.28 -3.18 7.85
C TYR A 221 9.91 -4.24 8.89
N LEU A 222 10.13 -5.54 8.61
CA LEU A 222 9.56 -6.62 9.43
C LEU A 222 10.56 -7.66 9.90
N GLY A 223 11.74 -7.78 9.29
CA GLY A 223 12.80 -8.65 9.80
C GLY A 223 13.20 -8.30 11.23
N GLN A 224 13.05 -7.03 11.62
CA GLN A 224 13.30 -6.53 12.97
C GLN A 224 12.03 -5.93 13.63
N GLY A 225 10.83 -6.17 13.10
CA GLY A 225 9.62 -5.42 13.48
C GLY A 225 9.27 -5.52 14.96
N ASP A 226 9.36 -6.70 15.56
CA ASP A 226 9.18 -6.92 17.00
C ASP A 226 10.29 -6.26 17.85
N ARG A 227 11.54 -6.31 17.37
CA ARG A 227 12.72 -5.76 18.07
C ARG A 227 12.83 -4.24 17.99
N LEU A 228 12.31 -3.64 16.92
CA LEU A 228 12.38 -2.19 16.66
C LEU A 228 11.06 -1.45 16.93
N LEU A 229 9.91 -2.12 16.89
CA LEU A 229 8.63 -1.48 17.17
C LEU A 229 8.28 -1.53 18.65
N ALA A 230 8.37 -2.72 19.24
CA ALA A 230 7.98 -3.00 20.62
C ALA A 230 9.02 -3.89 21.34
N PRO A 231 10.31 -3.45 21.41
CA PRO A 231 11.28 -4.13 22.26
C PRO A 231 10.71 -4.23 23.67
N GLY A 232 11.01 -5.34 24.36
CA GLY A 232 10.53 -5.57 25.73
C GLY A 232 9.00 -5.55 25.93
N GLY A 233 8.21 -5.59 24.85
CA GLY A 233 6.74 -5.57 24.92
C GLY A 233 6.12 -4.17 25.05
N SER A 234 6.83 -3.09 24.69
CA SER A 234 6.25 -1.75 24.69
C SER A 234 6.62 -0.94 23.44
N ILE A 235 5.61 -0.36 22.77
CA ILE A 235 5.87 0.55 21.64
C ILE A 235 6.52 1.87 22.06
N PHE A 236 6.56 2.18 23.35
CA PHE A 236 7.14 3.42 23.91
C PHE A 236 8.58 3.23 24.40
N GLN A 237 9.13 2.02 24.33
CA GLN A 237 10.49 1.76 24.79
C GLN A 237 11.52 2.53 23.93
N PRO A 238 12.50 3.23 24.55
CA PRO A 238 13.55 3.93 23.82
C PRO A 238 14.30 3.00 22.87
N LEU A 239 14.37 3.38 21.59
CA LEU A 239 15.06 2.62 20.56
C LEU A 239 16.56 2.97 20.50
N SER A 240 16.90 4.20 20.86
CA SER A 240 18.25 4.76 20.76
C SER A 240 18.89 4.63 19.37
N LEU A 241 18.07 4.56 18.31
CA LEU A 241 18.49 4.47 16.90
C LEU A 241 18.67 5.86 16.29
N VAL A 242 19.38 5.95 15.18
CA VAL A 242 19.67 7.23 14.54
C VAL A 242 18.70 7.51 13.39
N ALA A 243 18.40 6.51 12.57
CA ALA A 243 17.66 6.69 11.34
C ALA A 243 16.20 7.13 11.59
N PRO A 244 15.71 8.19 10.94
CA PRO A 244 14.38 8.73 11.19
C PRO A 244 13.24 7.75 10.84
N VAL A 245 13.53 6.74 10.01
CA VAL A 245 12.56 5.71 9.62
C VAL A 245 11.95 4.95 10.81
N HIS A 246 12.69 4.83 11.92
CA HIS A 246 12.23 4.17 13.14
C HIS A 246 11.21 5.01 13.95
N TYR A 247 11.18 6.31 13.69
CA TYR A 247 10.39 7.30 14.43
C TYR A 247 9.17 7.82 13.66
N PHE A 248 9.03 7.49 12.37
CA PHE A 248 7.79 7.77 11.63
C PHE A 248 6.56 7.11 12.28
N PRO A 249 5.35 7.64 12.02
CA PRO A 249 4.11 7.01 12.50
C PRO A 249 4.04 5.53 12.10
N LYS A 250 3.75 4.67 13.09
CA LYS A 250 3.85 3.21 12.98
C LYS A 250 2.50 2.48 12.93
N LEU A 251 1.45 3.09 12.39
CA LEU A 251 0.13 2.45 12.35
C LEU A 251 0.16 1.10 11.64
N TRP A 252 0.82 1.04 10.48
CA TRP A 252 0.91 -0.19 9.69
C TRP A 252 1.66 -1.30 10.43
N GLU A 253 2.80 -0.96 11.03
CA GLU A 253 3.62 -1.90 11.77
C GLU A 253 2.92 -2.40 13.05
N VAL A 254 2.12 -1.55 13.71
CA VAL A 254 1.26 -1.94 14.86
C VAL A 254 0.18 -2.95 14.44
N LEU A 255 -0.39 -2.84 13.25
CA LEU A 255 -1.35 -3.82 12.73
C LEU A 255 -0.69 -5.17 12.41
N LEU A 256 0.59 -5.15 12.01
CA LEU A 256 1.35 -6.36 11.65
C LEU A 256 2.01 -7.05 12.84
N LEU A 257 2.24 -6.33 13.94
CA LEU A 257 2.91 -6.85 15.14
C LEU A 257 2.38 -8.21 15.66
N PRO A 258 1.07 -8.51 15.74
CA PRO A 258 0.61 -9.85 16.16
C PRO A 258 1.07 -10.97 15.20
N LEU A 259 1.27 -10.67 13.92
CA LEU A 259 1.69 -11.62 12.90
C LEU A 259 3.20 -11.86 12.86
N THR A 260 4.01 -11.06 13.55
CA THR A 260 5.46 -11.30 13.61
C THR A 260 5.80 -12.55 14.44
N SER A 261 4.88 -13.00 15.31
CA SER A 261 4.97 -14.25 16.07
C SER A 261 5.19 -15.49 15.22
N PHE A 262 4.73 -15.48 13.96
CA PHE A 262 4.86 -16.61 13.05
C PHE A 262 6.23 -16.68 12.37
N ASP A 263 7.11 -15.69 12.56
CA ASP A 263 8.41 -15.53 11.85
C ASP A 263 8.32 -15.82 10.34
N GLN A 264 7.24 -15.32 9.73
CA GLN A 264 6.94 -15.50 8.31
C GLN A 264 6.40 -14.21 7.70
N LEU A 265 6.90 -13.89 6.51
CA LEU A 265 6.45 -12.72 5.74
C LEU A 265 5.08 -12.94 5.09
N ARG A 266 4.72 -14.19 4.77
CA ARG A 266 3.50 -14.52 4.00
C ARG A 266 2.21 -14.15 4.72
N PRO A 267 1.96 -14.52 6.00
CA PRO A 267 0.74 -14.15 6.69
C PRO A 267 0.53 -12.63 6.76
N GLN A 268 1.63 -11.88 6.84
CA GLN A 268 1.64 -10.42 6.89
C GLN A 268 1.24 -9.83 5.54
N THR A 269 1.79 -10.34 4.42
CA THR A 269 1.44 -9.84 3.07
C THR A 269 -0.02 -10.11 2.75
N GLY A 270 -0.61 -11.15 3.35
CA GLY A 270 -2.04 -11.41 3.33
C GLY A 270 -2.88 -10.22 3.79
N LEU A 271 -2.48 -9.53 4.86
CA LEU A 271 -3.17 -8.33 5.33
C LEU A 271 -3.08 -7.18 4.32
N ALA A 272 -1.90 -6.96 3.71
CA ALA A 272 -1.71 -5.92 2.70
C ALA A 272 -2.63 -6.12 1.49
N ILE A 273 -2.73 -7.36 1.01
CA ILE A 273 -3.62 -7.73 -0.11
C ILE A 273 -5.10 -7.58 0.28
N ALA A 274 -5.48 -7.97 1.51
CA ALA A 274 -6.84 -7.79 2.01
C ALA A 274 -7.24 -6.30 2.12
N VAL A 275 -6.34 -5.45 2.61
CA VAL A 275 -6.50 -3.98 2.62
C VAL A 275 -6.58 -3.43 1.20
N GLY A 276 -5.82 -3.99 0.25
CA GLY A 276 -5.94 -3.69 -1.18
C GLY A 276 -7.34 -3.96 -1.73
N ALA A 277 -7.99 -5.04 -1.31
CA ALA A 277 -9.37 -5.33 -1.68
C ALA A 277 -10.36 -4.28 -1.14
N LEU A 278 -10.18 -3.84 0.12
CA LEU A 278 -10.96 -2.73 0.69
C LEU A 278 -10.73 -1.43 -0.09
N PHE A 279 -9.50 -1.15 -0.52
CA PHE A 279 -9.17 0.00 -1.35
C PHE A 279 -9.92 -0.06 -2.69
N TRP A 280 -10.00 -1.21 -3.35
CA TRP A 280 -10.79 -1.38 -4.58
C TRP A 280 -12.29 -1.16 -4.34
N ILE A 281 -12.83 -1.58 -3.19
CA ILE A 281 -14.22 -1.30 -2.81
C ILE A 281 -14.41 0.22 -2.63
N ALA A 282 -13.44 0.93 -2.04
CA ALA A 282 -13.51 2.38 -1.88
C ALA A 282 -13.52 3.08 -3.25
N LEU A 283 -12.66 2.66 -4.17
CA LEU A 283 -12.62 3.15 -5.54
C LEU A 283 -13.94 2.86 -6.30
N TRP A 284 -14.57 1.71 -6.08
CA TRP A 284 -15.90 1.41 -6.64
C TRP A 284 -16.95 2.41 -6.18
N GLN A 285 -16.94 2.75 -4.89
CA GLN A 285 -17.86 3.74 -4.32
C GLN A 285 -17.55 5.15 -4.84
N LEU A 286 -16.27 5.52 -5.02
CA LEU A 286 -15.87 6.81 -5.61
C LEU A 286 -16.36 6.91 -7.05
N ALA A 287 -16.13 5.85 -7.85
CA ALA A 287 -16.63 5.75 -9.21
C ALA A 287 -18.16 5.86 -9.29
N THR A 288 -18.87 5.36 -8.27
CA THR A 288 -20.32 5.49 -8.14
C THR A 288 -20.71 6.94 -7.90
N GLN A 289 -20.09 7.61 -6.93
CA GLN A 289 -20.38 9.02 -6.60
C GLN A 289 -19.95 10.00 -7.71
N LEU A 290 -19.02 9.61 -8.57
CA LEU A 290 -18.63 10.36 -9.78
C LEU A 290 -19.60 10.22 -10.96
N GLY A 291 -20.63 9.38 -10.83
CA GLY A 291 -21.58 9.13 -11.92
C GLY A 291 -21.00 8.29 -13.06
N ILE A 292 -19.91 7.54 -12.84
CA ILE A 292 -19.43 6.56 -13.83
C ILE A 292 -20.50 5.48 -13.97
N THR A 293 -20.90 5.10 -15.19
CA THR A 293 -21.91 4.04 -15.33
C THR A 293 -21.34 2.70 -14.89
N ARG A 294 -22.21 1.83 -14.37
CA ARG A 294 -21.81 0.58 -13.71
C ARG A 294 -20.90 -0.32 -14.55
N ARG A 295 -21.11 -0.35 -15.87
CA ARG A 295 -20.26 -1.09 -16.81
C ARG A 295 -18.81 -0.62 -16.75
N TRP A 296 -18.59 0.68 -16.75
CA TRP A 296 -17.26 1.31 -16.82
C TRP A 296 -16.55 1.29 -15.47
N ARG A 297 -17.29 1.25 -14.35
CA ARG A 297 -16.70 1.08 -13.00
C ARG A 297 -15.84 -0.18 -12.91
N TRP A 298 -16.33 -1.31 -13.44
CA TRP A 298 -15.57 -2.56 -13.45
C TRP A 298 -14.28 -2.46 -14.26
N TRP A 299 -14.31 -1.77 -15.40
CA TRP A 299 -13.11 -1.59 -16.23
C TRP A 299 -12.11 -0.63 -15.61
N ALA A 300 -12.60 0.42 -14.93
CA ALA A 300 -11.74 1.30 -14.14
C ALA A 300 -11.05 0.52 -13.02
N LEU A 301 -11.81 -0.28 -12.26
CA LEU A 301 -11.24 -1.13 -11.22
C LEU A 301 -10.26 -2.15 -11.78
N TRP A 302 -10.59 -2.81 -12.89
CA TRP A 302 -9.69 -3.78 -13.55
C TRP A 302 -8.33 -3.14 -13.81
N ILE A 303 -8.32 -1.99 -14.50
CA ILE A 303 -7.09 -1.26 -14.85
C ILE A 303 -6.29 -0.84 -13.61
N ILE A 304 -6.97 -0.30 -12.59
CA ILE A 304 -6.31 0.17 -11.36
C ILE A 304 -5.77 -1.01 -10.55
N ALA A 305 -6.56 -2.09 -10.40
CA ALA A 305 -6.18 -3.26 -9.62
C ALA A 305 -5.01 -4.05 -10.23
N THR A 306 -4.90 -4.08 -11.56
CA THR A 306 -3.80 -4.74 -12.27
C THR A 306 -2.58 -3.84 -12.45
N LEU A 307 -2.69 -2.53 -12.16
CA LEU A 307 -1.61 -1.58 -12.36
C LEU A 307 -0.40 -1.94 -11.47
N PRO A 308 0.85 -1.97 -11.99
CA PRO A 308 2.03 -2.31 -11.19
C PRO A 308 2.21 -1.47 -9.93
N ALA A 309 2.03 -0.15 -10.01
CA ALA A 309 2.06 0.74 -8.85
C ALA A 309 1.09 0.34 -7.72
N VAL A 310 0.01 -0.38 -8.05
CA VAL A 310 -1.01 -0.85 -7.09
C VAL A 310 -0.80 -2.31 -6.71
N ALA A 311 -0.74 -3.19 -7.71
CA ALA A 311 -0.62 -4.63 -7.53
C ALA A 311 0.69 -5.03 -6.85
N ASN A 312 1.83 -4.50 -7.32
CA ASN A 312 3.13 -4.86 -6.76
C ASN A 312 3.31 -4.24 -5.37
N THR A 313 2.78 -3.05 -5.13
CA THR A 313 2.78 -2.43 -3.80
C THR A 313 2.01 -3.25 -2.78
N ALA A 314 0.86 -3.84 -3.16
CA ALA A 314 0.10 -4.74 -2.28
C ALA A 314 0.85 -6.05 -1.95
N LEU A 315 1.83 -6.45 -2.76
CA LEU A 315 2.73 -7.59 -2.49
C LEU A 315 3.91 -7.21 -1.61
N THR A 316 4.17 -5.91 -1.40
CA THR A 316 5.18 -5.42 -0.47
C THR A 316 4.54 -5.08 0.86
N LEU A 317 5.25 -5.33 1.96
CA LEU A 317 4.77 -5.00 3.30
C LEU A 317 4.94 -3.51 3.66
N LYS A 318 4.51 -2.64 2.75
CA LYS A 318 4.56 -1.18 2.93
C LYS A 318 3.22 -0.61 3.36
N SER A 319 3.28 0.50 4.08
CA SER A 319 2.10 1.22 4.56
C SER A 319 1.30 1.93 3.45
N ASP A 320 1.81 1.97 2.22
CA ASP A 320 1.22 2.66 1.06
C ASP A 320 -0.22 2.23 0.75
N THR A 321 -0.51 0.93 0.77
CA THR A 321 -1.86 0.43 0.44
C THR A 321 -2.90 0.83 1.51
N LEU A 322 -2.53 0.77 2.79
CA LEU A 322 -3.40 1.22 3.88
C LEU A 322 -3.59 2.74 3.86
N CYS A 323 -2.52 3.49 3.59
CA CYS A 323 -2.58 4.94 3.46
C CYS A 323 -3.52 5.34 2.31
N ALA A 324 -3.38 4.71 1.14
CA ALA A 324 -4.25 4.92 -0.01
C ALA A 324 -5.72 4.59 0.28
N LEU A 325 -5.99 3.51 1.04
CA LEU A 325 -7.33 3.20 1.52
C LEU A 325 -7.92 4.34 2.35
N PHE A 326 -7.24 4.79 3.40
CA PHE A 326 -7.77 5.85 4.27
C PHE A 326 -7.95 7.18 3.53
N MET A 327 -7.03 7.54 2.63
CA MET A 327 -7.22 8.73 1.79
C MET A 327 -8.39 8.58 0.81
N ALA A 328 -8.63 7.40 0.23
CA ALA A 328 -9.81 7.14 -0.60
C ALA A 328 -11.10 7.23 0.21
N VAL A 329 -11.11 6.74 1.45
CA VAL A 329 -12.24 6.88 2.38
C VAL A 329 -12.48 8.35 2.73
N MET A 330 -11.42 9.13 3.02
CA MET A 330 -11.56 10.58 3.21
C MET A 330 -12.24 11.24 1.99
N CYS A 331 -11.80 10.89 0.77
CA CYS A 331 -12.41 11.41 -0.45
C CYS A 331 -13.89 11.01 -0.56
N LEU A 332 -14.25 9.76 -0.26
CA LEU A 332 -15.62 9.27 -0.30
C LEU A 332 -16.54 10.08 0.60
N GLN A 333 -16.08 10.38 1.81
CA GLN A 333 -16.87 11.10 2.80
C GLN A 333 -16.96 12.60 2.48
N LEU A 334 -15.89 13.21 1.97
CA LEU A 334 -15.96 14.59 1.46
C LEU A 334 -16.90 14.71 0.26
N LEU A 335 -16.92 13.72 -0.64
CA LEU A 335 -17.89 13.66 -1.73
C LEU A 335 -19.33 13.53 -1.20
N ASP A 336 -19.57 12.69 -0.19
CA ASP A 336 -20.89 12.56 0.44
C ASP A 336 -21.33 13.89 1.09
N TRP A 337 -20.41 14.61 1.73
CA TRP A 337 -20.65 15.97 2.23
C TRP A 337 -21.00 16.95 1.09
N PHE A 338 -20.20 17.00 0.03
CA PHE A 338 -20.44 17.91 -1.10
C PHE A 338 -21.71 17.61 -1.88
N GLN A 339 -22.21 16.37 -1.86
CA GLN A 339 -23.40 15.97 -2.64
C GLN A 339 -24.67 15.99 -1.79
N ARG A 340 -24.60 15.52 -0.54
CA ARG A 340 -25.76 15.26 0.32
C ARG A 340 -25.77 16.06 1.61
N ARG A 341 -24.69 16.80 1.93
CA ARG A 341 -24.53 17.58 3.16
C ARG A 341 -24.76 16.76 4.44
N ARG A 342 -24.36 15.48 4.46
CA ARG A 342 -24.47 14.63 5.64
C ARG A 342 -23.39 14.99 6.68
N PRO A 343 -23.73 15.55 7.86
CA PRO A 343 -22.74 15.92 8.87
C PRO A 343 -21.84 14.76 9.34
N PRO A 344 -22.35 13.51 9.51
CA PRO A 344 -21.51 12.33 9.80
C PRO A 344 -20.30 12.16 8.87
N ALA A 345 -20.44 12.56 7.61
CA ALA A 345 -19.38 12.39 6.62
C ALA A 345 -18.12 13.21 6.98
N LEU A 346 -18.27 14.39 7.57
CA LEU A 346 -17.11 15.19 8.00
C LEU A 346 -16.34 14.51 9.14
N GLY A 347 -17.04 13.93 10.11
CA GLY A 347 -16.40 13.17 11.21
C GLY A 347 -15.62 11.96 10.68
N TYR A 348 -16.23 11.20 9.77
CA TYR A 348 -15.54 10.07 9.13
C TYR A 348 -14.40 10.50 8.20
N ALA A 349 -14.51 11.64 7.51
CA ALA A 349 -13.42 12.19 6.71
C ALA A 349 -12.22 12.57 7.60
N LEU A 350 -12.48 13.22 8.74
CA LEU A 350 -11.46 13.56 9.74
C LEU A 350 -10.80 12.29 10.32
N ALA A 351 -11.60 11.29 10.70
CA ALA A 351 -11.11 10.02 11.20
C ALA A 351 -10.18 9.32 10.20
N ALA A 352 -10.60 9.24 8.93
CA ALA A 352 -9.80 8.65 7.87
C ALA A 352 -8.53 9.46 7.58
N ALA A 353 -8.61 10.80 7.56
CA ALA A 353 -7.46 11.67 7.37
C ALA A 353 -6.41 11.49 8.47
N ALA A 354 -6.83 11.43 9.74
CA ALA A 354 -5.95 11.20 10.88
C ALA A 354 -5.20 9.87 10.75
N LEU A 355 -5.92 8.77 10.49
CA LEU A 355 -5.29 7.46 10.30
C LEU A 355 -4.40 7.40 9.05
N ALA A 356 -4.72 8.11 7.97
CA ALA A 356 -3.85 8.21 6.80
C ALA A 356 -2.50 8.84 7.16
N CYS A 357 -2.51 9.97 7.88
CA CYS A 357 -1.29 10.63 8.38
C CYS A 357 -0.52 9.76 9.37
N SER A 358 -1.21 8.96 10.19
CA SER A 358 -0.59 7.99 11.09
C SER A 358 -0.05 6.73 10.40
N THR A 359 -0.41 6.51 9.13
CA THR A 359 0.13 5.44 8.29
C THR A 359 1.38 5.89 7.55
N LYS A 360 1.34 7.11 7.01
CA LYS A 360 2.45 7.69 6.23
C LYS A 360 2.34 9.21 6.17
N LEU A 361 3.46 9.89 6.41
CA LEU A 361 3.51 11.35 6.40
C LEU A 361 3.31 11.95 4.99
N THR A 362 3.52 11.15 3.94
CA THR A 362 3.19 11.54 2.55
C THR A 362 1.68 11.78 2.34
N ALA A 363 0.81 11.37 3.27
CA ALA A 363 -0.61 11.68 3.25
C ALA A 363 -0.90 13.18 3.53
N ILE A 364 -0.02 13.86 4.28
CA ILE A 364 -0.27 15.22 4.79
C ILE A 364 -0.56 16.23 3.68
N PRO A 365 0.20 16.30 2.57
CA PRO A 365 -0.13 17.19 1.45
C PRO A 365 -1.53 16.93 0.87
N TYR A 366 -1.95 15.67 0.75
CA TYR A 366 -3.27 15.33 0.23
C TYR A 366 -4.39 15.70 1.20
N VAL A 367 -4.20 15.45 2.50
CA VAL A 367 -5.15 15.86 3.54
C VAL A 367 -5.29 17.38 3.57
N GLY A 368 -4.17 18.11 3.52
CA GLY A 368 -4.15 19.57 3.48
C GLY A 368 -4.89 20.13 2.26
N MET A 369 -4.62 19.60 1.06
CA MET A 369 -5.32 20.03 -0.15
C MET A 369 -6.81 19.66 -0.14
N GLY A 370 -7.17 18.50 0.44
CA GLY A 370 -8.57 18.12 0.65
C GLY A 370 -9.31 19.10 1.57
N PHE A 371 -8.65 19.55 2.65
CA PHE A 371 -9.17 20.57 3.55
C PHE A 371 -9.31 21.93 2.86
N ILE A 372 -8.34 22.36 2.05
CA ILE A 372 -8.43 23.61 1.27
C ILE A 372 -9.64 23.58 0.34
N VAL A 373 -9.88 22.46 -0.35
CA VAL A 373 -11.07 22.30 -1.22
C VAL A 373 -12.36 22.35 -0.40
N LEU A 374 -12.41 21.73 0.78
CA LEU A 374 -13.55 21.82 1.69
C LEU A 374 -13.83 23.27 2.12
N VAL A 375 -12.81 24.02 2.53
CA VAL A 375 -12.95 25.43 2.92
C VAL A 375 -13.41 26.27 1.73
N ALA A 376 -12.81 26.08 0.55
CA ALA A 376 -13.21 26.79 -0.67
C ALA A 376 -14.69 26.50 -1.04
N HIS A 377 -15.12 25.25 -0.88
CA HIS A 377 -16.52 24.85 -1.06
C HIS A 377 -17.47 25.60 -0.11
N GLU A 378 -17.18 25.61 1.20
CA GLU A 378 -18.01 26.30 2.18
C GLU A 378 -18.05 27.82 1.93
N LEU A 379 -16.90 28.45 1.68
CA LEU A 379 -16.84 29.88 1.38
C LEU A 379 -17.63 30.25 0.11
N THR A 380 -17.59 29.40 -0.92
CA THR A 380 -18.35 29.63 -2.15
C THR A 380 -19.85 29.55 -1.87
N LEU A 381 -20.31 28.57 -1.08
CA LEU A 381 -21.71 28.43 -0.71
C LEU A 381 -22.21 29.52 0.24
N SER A 382 -21.36 30.05 1.12
CA SER A 382 -21.71 31.19 1.96
C SER A 382 -21.83 32.50 1.18
N ARG A 383 -21.06 32.67 0.11
CA ARG A 383 -21.08 33.88 -0.74
C ARG A 383 -22.15 33.85 -1.81
N MET A 384 -22.40 32.67 -2.36
CA MET A 384 -23.45 32.48 -3.34
C MET A 384 -24.75 32.21 -2.59
N ALA A 385 -25.67 33.18 -2.56
CA ALA A 385 -27.10 32.95 -2.26
C ALA A 385 -27.78 32.05 -3.33
N THR A 386 -27.02 31.14 -3.95
CA THR A 386 -27.43 30.30 -5.05
C THR A 386 -28.23 29.13 -4.53
N GLY A 387 -29.38 28.90 -5.15
CA GLY A 387 -30.26 27.74 -4.96
C GLY A 387 -29.67 26.40 -5.37
N TRP A 388 -28.37 26.14 -5.14
CA TRP A 388 -27.84 24.78 -5.11
C TRP A 388 -28.51 24.07 -3.94
N ARG A 389 -29.53 23.28 -4.26
CA ARG A 389 -30.26 22.47 -3.30
C ARG A 389 -29.57 21.13 -3.21
N PRO A 390 -29.00 20.74 -2.06
CA PRO A 390 -28.48 19.39 -1.89
C PRO A 390 -29.59 18.40 -2.17
N GLU A 391 -29.23 17.23 -2.68
CA GLU A 391 -30.19 16.16 -2.88
C GLU A 391 -30.76 15.77 -1.51
N LYS A 392 -32.00 16.19 -1.23
CA LYS A 392 -32.73 15.82 0.00
C LYS A 392 -33.04 14.34 -0.08
N THR A 393 -32.06 13.51 0.27
CA THR A 393 -32.28 12.11 0.54
C THR A 393 -32.70 11.98 2.00
N ALA A 394 -33.85 11.35 2.23
CA ALA A 394 -34.25 10.88 3.55
C ALA A 394 -33.32 9.71 3.96
N ALA A 395 -32.05 10.01 4.18
CA ALA A 395 -31.12 9.06 4.78
C ALA A 395 -31.57 8.85 6.22
N ALA A 396 -31.75 7.60 6.64
CA ALA A 396 -31.94 7.26 8.04
C ALA A 396 -30.85 7.98 8.85
N ALA A 397 -31.26 8.80 9.82
CA ALA A 397 -30.32 9.56 10.64
C ALA A 397 -29.37 8.56 11.31
N GLU A 398 -28.12 8.57 10.86
CA GLU A 398 -27.09 7.74 11.47
C GLU A 398 -26.91 8.22 12.92
N PRO A 399 -26.86 7.31 13.91
CA PRO A 399 -26.77 7.71 15.30
C PRO A 399 -25.49 8.52 15.51
N VAL A 400 -25.64 9.75 16.02
CA VAL A 400 -24.51 10.66 16.33
C VAL A 400 -23.43 9.94 17.14
N ARG A 401 -23.84 9.05 18.05
CA ARG A 401 -22.96 8.17 18.82
C ARG A 401 -21.96 7.39 17.96
N ALA A 402 -22.39 6.79 16.85
CA ALA A 402 -21.51 5.97 16.01
C ALA A 402 -20.40 6.83 15.35
N VAL A 403 -20.75 8.05 14.94
CA VAL A 403 -19.80 9.01 14.37
C VAL A 403 -18.79 9.45 15.43
N VAL A 404 -19.28 9.82 16.62
CA VAL A 404 -18.43 10.25 17.74
C VAL A 404 -17.47 9.13 18.12
N ILE A 405 -17.96 7.90 18.35
CA ILE A 405 -17.10 6.75 18.71
C ILE A 405 -16.01 6.53 17.65
N THR A 406 -16.38 6.47 16.37
CA THR A 406 -15.42 6.23 15.28
C THR A 406 -14.36 7.32 15.21
N THR A 407 -14.80 8.59 15.29
CA THR A 407 -13.91 9.75 15.18
C THR A 407 -12.99 9.83 16.39
N THR A 408 -13.51 9.66 17.60
CA THR A 408 -12.73 9.67 18.84
C THR A 408 -11.70 8.55 18.85
N LEU A 409 -12.07 7.31 18.51
CA LEU A 409 -11.12 6.18 18.47
C LEU A 409 -9.99 6.43 17.47
N ALA A 410 -10.32 6.93 16.26
CA ALA A 410 -9.32 7.23 15.24
C ALA A 410 -8.37 8.37 15.68
N LEU A 411 -8.90 9.44 16.27
CA LEU A 411 -8.11 10.56 16.76
C LEU A 411 -7.22 10.15 17.93
N LEU A 412 -7.74 9.37 18.89
CA LEU A 412 -6.95 8.85 20.00
C LEU A 412 -5.83 7.93 19.51
N ALA A 413 -6.11 7.05 18.54
CA ALA A 413 -5.09 6.22 17.93
C ALA A 413 -3.99 7.05 17.24
N ALA A 414 -4.37 8.10 16.51
CA ALA A 414 -3.41 9.02 15.89
C ALA A 414 -2.57 9.77 16.94
N LEU A 415 -3.20 10.26 18.02
CA LEU A 415 -2.52 10.93 19.12
C LEU A 415 -1.55 10.01 19.85
N VAL A 416 -1.91 8.76 20.10
CA VAL A 416 -1.02 7.76 20.71
C VAL A 416 0.24 7.54 19.86
N LEU A 417 0.08 7.44 18.54
CA LEU A 417 1.22 7.25 17.63
C LEU A 417 2.10 8.51 17.54
N LEU A 418 1.52 9.71 17.58
CA LEU A 418 2.28 10.95 17.71
C LEU A 418 3.00 11.05 19.06
N ALA A 419 2.34 10.66 20.14
CA ALA A 419 2.92 10.64 21.48
C ALA A 419 4.09 9.64 21.55
N ARG A 420 4.00 8.50 20.87
CA ARG A 420 5.12 7.57 20.70
C ARG A 420 6.30 8.26 20.01
N THR A 421 6.08 8.89 18.85
CA THR A 421 7.17 9.58 18.14
C THR A 421 7.78 10.70 18.98
N TRP A 422 6.96 11.47 19.68
CA TRP A 422 7.41 12.51 20.60
C TRP A 422 8.25 11.94 21.76
N ALA A 423 7.79 10.87 22.41
CA ALA A 423 8.52 10.21 23.50
C ALA A 423 9.88 9.66 23.04
N LEU A 424 9.99 9.22 21.79
CA LEU A 424 11.19 8.57 21.26
C LEU A 424 12.17 9.55 20.58
N ALA A 425 11.68 10.66 20.02
CA ALA A 425 12.47 11.58 19.20
C ALA A 425 12.42 13.05 19.65
N GLY A 426 11.65 13.40 20.69
CA GLY A 426 11.49 14.77 21.18
C GLY A 426 10.55 15.66 20.34
N VAL A 427 10.09 15.20 19.18
CA VAL A 427 9.18 15.92 18.27
C VAL A 427 8.00 15.05 17.85
N PRO A 428 6.79 15.60 17.60
CA PRO A 428 5.62 14.80 17.19
C PRO A 428 5.80 14.09 15.84
N THR A 429 6.58 14.66 14.92
CA THR A 429 6.93 14.03 13.64
C THR A 429 8.38 14.36 13.27
N ILE A 430 9.17 13.34 12.91
CA ILE A 430 10.60 13.48 12.57
C ILE A 430 10.86 13.93 11.11
N GLY A 431 9.80 14.27 10.38
CA GLY A 431 9.85 14.78 9.01
C GLY A 431 8.43 14.99 8.46
N PRO A 432 8.26 15.43 7.21
CA PRO A 432 9.29 16.06 6.36
C PRO A 432 9.76 17.40 6.96
N ASP A 433 10.84 17.98 6.41
CA ASP A 433 11.55 19.15 6.96
C ASP A 433 10.64 20.31 7.35
N ALA A 434 9.61 20.60 6.55
CA ALA A 434 8.64 21.67 6.87
C ALA A 434 7.92 21.47 8.22
N LEU A 435 7.58 20.22 8.58
CA LEU A 435 6.99 19.92 9.89
C LEU A 435 8.03 20.04 11.00
N LEU A 436 9.26 19.62 10.74
CA LEU A 436 10.32 19.76 11.72
C LEU A 436 10.64 21.23 12.00
N SER A 437 10.68 22.08 10.96
CA SER A 437 10.82 23.53 11.12
C SER A 437 9.69 24.12 11.96
N LEU A 438 8.45 23.66 11.77
CA LEU A 438 7.32 24.06 12.60
C LEU A 438 7.53 23.65 14.07
N TRP A 439 7.97 22.43 14.35
CA TRP A 439 8.24 21.97 15.71
C TRP A 439 9.38 22.74 16.37
N ASN A 440 10.46 22.98 15.64
CA ASN A 440 11.58 23.81 16.11
C ASN A 440 11.13 25.24 16.44
N ALA A 441 10.26 25.84 15.62
CA ALA A 441 9.69 27.16 15.89
C ALA A 441 8.79 27.19 17.13
N LEU A 442 8.21 26.05 17.50
CA LEU A 442 7.43 25.85 18.73
C LEU A 442 8.31 25.43 19.94
N GLY A 443 9.64 25.45 19.81
CA GLY A 443 10.58 25.11 20.89
C GLY A 443 10.76 23.60 21.13
N MET A 444 10.27 22.75 20.22
CA MET A 444 10.49 21.30 20.27
C MET A 444 11.68 20.93 19.41
N HIS A 445 12.68 20.27 20.00
CA HIS A 445 13.90 19.86 19.31
C HIS A 445 14.03 18.34 19.27
N ILE A 446 14.75 17.85 18.25
CA ILE A 446 15.02 16.42 18.13
C ILE A 446 15.93 15.99 19.27
N ALA A 447 15.47 15.00 20.02
CA ALA A 447 16.25 14.34 21.05
C ALA A 447 17.27 13.39 20.40
N GLU A 448 18.50 13.40 20.92
CA GLU A 448 19.50 12.42 20.51
C GLU A 448 19.12 11.00 20.98
N PRO A 449 19.45 9.94 20.22
CA PRO A 449 20.30 9.91 19.02
C PRO A 449 19.54 10.09 17.71
N ALA A 450 18.22 10.34 17.76
CA ALA A 450 17.40 10.44 16.57
C ALA A 450 17.98 11.52 15.63
N GLY A 451 18.11 11.16 14.35
CA GLY A 451 18.62 12.00 13.29
C GLY A 451 17.52 12.43 12.33
N THR A 452 17.86 13.34 11.43
CA THR A 452 17.02 13.74 10.30
C THR A 452 17.66 13.28 9.00
N LEU A 453 16.90 13.26 7.91
CA LEU A 453 17.46 13.00 6.60
C LEU A 453 17.05 14.15 5.69
N ASN A 454 18.04 14.74 5.00
CA ASN A 454 17.78 15.62 3.86
C ASN A 454 17.34 14.76 2.68
N TRP A 455 16.09 14.31 2.71
CA TRP A 455 15.54 13.33 1.78
C TRP A 455 15.50 13.81 0.33
N THR A 456 15.59 15.12 0.13
CA THR A 456 15.13 15.76 -1.09
C THR A 456 16.16 16.76 -1.58
N ARG A 457 16.40 16.74 -2.89
CA ARG A 457 17.31 17.66 -3.55
C ARG A 457 16.49 18.76 -4.25
N PRO A 458 17.08 19.95 -4.47
CA PRO A 458 16.48 20.96 -5.34
C PRO A 458 16.08 20.34 -6.69
N GLN A 459 14.88 20.67 -7.16
CA GLN A 459 14.39 20.22 -8.45
C GLN A 459 15.15 20.90 -9.58
N ASP A 460 15.61 20.11 -10.55
CA ASP A 460 16.09 20.64 -11.82
C ASP A 460 14.91 20.75 -12.78
N TRP A 461 14.50 21.98 -13.11
CA TRP A 461 13.35 22.22 -13.97
C TRP A 461 13.63 21.86 -15.44
N SER A 462 14.90 21.77 -15.84
CA SER A 462 15.27 21.35 -17.20
C SER A 462 15.03 19.85 -17.44
N ASP A 463 15.03 19.03 -16.38
CA ASP A 463 14.76 17.60 -16.44
C ASP A 463 13.26 17.27 -16.59
N VAL A 464 12.36 18.21 -16.27
CA VAL A 464 10.91 17.95 -16.15
C VAL A 464 10.26 17.48 -17.48
N PRO A 465 10.54 18.08 -18.65
CA PRO A 465 9.97 17.59 -19.91
C PRO A 465 10.35 16.12 -20.19
N ALA A 466 11.61 15.76 -19.95
CA ALA A 466 12.09 14.39 -20.12
C ALA A 466 11.47 13.44 -19.08
N LEU A 467 11.24 13.91 -17.84
CA LEU A 467 10.57 13.14 -16.79
C LEU A 467 9.16 12.70 -17.21
N PHE A 468 8.38 13.56 -17.88
CA PHE A 468 7.05 13.18 -18.38
C PHE A 468 7.11 12.07 -19.43
N HIS A 469 8.06 12.17 -20.35
CA HIS A 469 8.28 11.13 -21.36
C HIS A 469 8.66 9.80 -20.70
N ASP A 470 9.66 9.83 -19.81
CA ASP A 470 10.13 8.66 -19.09
C ASP A 470 9.00 8.01 -18.31
N TRP A 471 8.19 8.82 -17.63
CA TRP A 471 7.11 8.33 -16.78
C TRP A 471 5.98 7.65 -17.55
N LEU A 472 5.60 8.21 -18.70
CA LEU A 472 4.48 7.71 -19.48
C LEU A 472 4.89 6.63 -20.50
N PHE A 473 6.11 6.68 -21.02
CA PHE A 473 6.50 5.91 -22.21
C PHE A 473 7.81 5.14 -22.08
N ALA A 474 8.76 5.62 -21.27
CA ALA A 474 10.07 4.96 -21.09
C ALA A 474 10.41 4.69 -19.61
N PRO A 475 9.58 3.93 -18.87
CA PRO A 475 9.82 3.68 -17.45
C PRO A 475 11.14 2.95 -17.15
N SER A 476 11.78 2.31 -18.13
CA SER A 476 13.09 1.64 -18.00
C SER A 476 14.23 2.58 -17.56
N THR A 477 14.12 3.88 -17.90
CA THR A 477 15.13 4.91 -17.62
C THR A 477 15.16 5.34 -16.15
N MET A 478 14.13 4.98 -15.38
CA MET A 478 14.00 5.32 -13.98
C MET A 478 14.16 4.06 -13.11
N PRO A 479 15.17 3.95 -12.23
CA PRO A 479 15.52 2.67 -11.58
C PRO A 479 14.39 1.95 -10.83
N LYS A 480 13.50 2.69 -10.18
CA LYS A 480 12.42 2.14 -9.32
C LYS A 480 11.07 2.00 -10.04
N MET A 481 10.88 2.68 -11.18
CA MET A 481 9.61 2.69 -11.90
C MET A 481 9.25 1.40 -12.67
N PRO A 482 10.18 0.54 -13.13
CA PRO A 482 9.82 -0.69 -13.82
C PRO A 482 8.89 -1.59 -12.98
N ILE A 483 9.12 -1.67 -11.67
CA ILE A 483 8.28 -2.46 -10.76
C ILE A 483 7.10 -1.68 -10.19
N GLY A 484 7.17 -0.35 -10.19
CA GLY A 484 6.16 0.55 -9.64
C GLY A 484 5.40 1.34 -10.69
N TRP A 485 5.40 0.91 -11.96
CA TRP A 485 4.91 1.75 -13.05
C TRP A 485 3.45 2.17 -12.85
N THR A 486 3.21 3.47 -12.94
CA THR A 486 1.92 4.12 -12.66
C THR A 486 0.96 4.11 -13.84
N GLY A 487 1.38 3.60 -15.00
CA GLY A 487 0.51 3.50 -16.17
C GLY A 487 0.36 4.84 -16.91
N ASN A 488 0.08 4.78 -18.20
CA ASN A 488 -0.18 5.94 -19.05
C ASN A 488 -1.65 6.05 -19.51
N ILE A 489 -2.48 5.06 -19.17
CA ILE A 489 -3.87 4.96 -19.66
C ILE A 489 -4.75 6.12 -19.19
N TRP A 490 -4.52 6.66 -17.99
CA TRP A 490 -5.24 7.84 -17.51
C TRP A 490 -4.98 9.06 -18.39
N ALA A 491 -3.75 9.22 -18.90
CA ALA A 491 -3.37 10.31 -19.80
C ALA A 491 -3.99 10.09 -21.19
N VAL A 492 -3.89 8.89 -21.75
CA VAL A 492 -4.49 8.53 -23.05
C VAL A 492 -6.00 8.74 -23.05
N LEU A 493 -6.71 8.27 -22.02
CA LEU A 493 -8.16 8.47 -21.90
C LEU A 493 -8.54 9.94 -21.74
N SER A 494 -7.71 10.73 -21.06
CA SER A 494 -7.91 12.18 -20.94
C SER A 494 -7.77 12.87 -22.29
N VAL A 495 -6.71 12.56 -23.05
CA VAL A 495 -6.50 13.08 -24.41
C VAL A 495 -7.64 12.70 -25.35
N LEU A 496 -8.06 11.42 -25.36
CA LEU A 496 -9.19 10.96 -26.16
C LEU A 496 -10.49 11.68 -25.78
N SER A 497 -10.73 11.93 -24.49
CA SER A 497 -11.90 12.68 -24.06
C SER A 497 -11.83 14.15 -24.43
N LEU A 498 -10.66 14.79 -24.39
CA LEU A 498 -10.47 16.19 -24.80
C LEU A 498 -10.66 16.33 -26.32
N ALA A 499 -10.09 15.43 -27.11
CA ALA A 499 -10.32 15.37 -28.55
C ALA A 499 -11.82 15.17 -28.87
N ALA A 500 -12.51 14.31 -28.11
CA ALA A 500 -13.96 14.14 -28.26
C ALA A 500 -14.74 15.42 -27.95
N ALA A 501 -14.36 16.14 -26.89
CA ALA A 501 -14.97 17.41 -26.53
C ALA A 501 -14.71 18.49 -27.60
N ALA A 502 -13.47 18.61 -28.09
CA ALA A 502 -13.08 19.54 -29.16
C ALA A 502 -13.86 19.28 -30.46
N MET A 503 -14.26 18.04 -30.70
CA MET A 503 -15.09 17.65 -31.85
C MET A 503 -16.59 17.64 -31.55
N GLY A 504 -17.01 18.38 -30.53
CA GLY A 504 -18.42 18.65 -30.22
C GLY A 504 -19.18 17.49 -29.57
N ARG A 505 -18.48 16.48 -29.02
CA ARG A 505 -19.15 15.41 -28.27
C ARG A 505 -19.45 15.83 -26.84
N GLU A 506 -20.73 16.04 -26.60
CA GLU A 506 -21.26 16.26 -25.27
C GLU A 506 -21.19 15.00 -24.40
N PRO A 507 -20.89 15.14 -23.09
CA PRO A 507 -20.88 14.03 -22.16
C PRO A 507 -22.30 13.49 -21.95
N ARG A 508 -22.46 12.16 -22.04
CA ARG A 508 -23.71 11.47 -21.75
C ARG A 508 -23.76 10.95 -20.31
N GLY A 509 -24.99 10.83 -19.80
CA GLY A 509 -25.29 10.39 -18.44
C GLY A 509 -25.08 11.47 -17.39
N ALA A 510 -25.81 11.36 -16.28
CA ALA A 510 -25.76 12.33 -15.19
C ALA A 510 -24.33 12.51 -14.64
N GLY A 511 -23.89 13.76 -14.53
CA GLY A 511 -22.68 14.14 -13.80
C GLY A 511 -22.79 13.81 -12.31
N PRO A 512 -21.70 13.94 -11.53
CA PRO A 512 -21.85 13.96 -10.08
C PRO A 512 -22.80 15.10 -9.68
N PRO A 513 -23.62 14.91 -8.63
CA PRO A 513 -24.56 15.94 -8.16
C PRO A 513 -23.89 17.28 -7.82
N SER A 514 -22.62 17.26 -7.43
CA SER A 514 -21.83 18.44 -7.11
C SER A 514 -20.59 18.53 -8.00
N PRO A 515 -20.30 19.70 -8.63
CA PRO A 515 -19.09 19.89 -9.41
C PRO A 515 -17.82 19.77 -8.54
N TRP A 516 -17.94 20.09 -7.25
CA TRP A 516 -16.85 20.01 -6.26
C TRP A 516 -16.33 18.59 -6.05
N SER A 517 -17.15 17.57 -6.32
CA SER A 517 -16.68 16.19 -6.36
C SER A 517 -15.56 15.98 -7.39
N ARG A 518 -15.66 16.61 -8.57
CA ARG A 518 -14.59 16.54 -9.58
C ARG A 518 -13.40 17.40 -9.19
N VAL A 519 -13.66 18.58 -8.63
CA VAL A 519 -12.61 19.50 -8.18
C VAL A 519 -11.73 18.84 -7.13
N LEU A 520 -12.31 18.21 -6.09
CA LEU A 520 -11.54 17.51 -5.06
C LEU A 520 -10.62 16.46 -5.68
N LEU A 521 -11.17 15.55 -6.47
CA LEU A 521 -10.35 14.45 -7.02
C LEU A 521 -9.30 14.96 -8.00
N LEU A 522 -9.61 16.02 -8.77
CA LEU A 522 -8.65 16.63 -9.70
C LEU A 522 -7.52 17.28 -8.93
N VAL A 523 -7.84 18.07 -7.90
CA VAL A 523 -6.84 18.72 -7.04
C VAL A 523 -5.93 17.68 -6.42
N LEU A 524 -6.46 16.60 -5.85
CA LEU A 524 -5.64 15.54 -5.24
C LEU A 524 -4.79 14.76 -6.25
N ALA A 525 -5.31 14.51 -7.47
CA ALA A 525 -4.52 13.92 -8.55
C ALA A 525 -3.37 14.85 -8.97
N LEU A 526 -3.64 16.15 -9.09
CA LEU A 526 -2.64 17.18 -9.40
C LEU A 526 -1.63 17.38 -8.26
N THR A 527 -2.04 17.23 -7.00
CA THR A 527 -1.12 17.23 -5.86
C THR A 527 -0.11 16.10 -6.01
N GLY A 528 -0.54 14.89 -6.39
CA GLY A 528 0.39 13.78 -6.64
C GLY A 528 1.34 14.06 -7.80
N LEU A 529 0.84 14.64 -8.88
CA LEU A 529 1.67 15.06 -10.01
C LEU A 529 2.70 16.13 -9.60
N LEU A 530 2.27 17.12 -8.83
CA LEU A 530 3.14 18.18 -8.31
C LEU A 530 4.22 17.58 -7.41
N LEU A 531 3.88 16.66 -6.51
CA LEU A 531 4.86 15.98 -5.67
C LEU A 531 5.83 15.12 -6.50
N ALA A 532 5.38 14.50 -7.59
CA ALA A 532 6.24 13.71 -8.48
C ALA A 532 7.26 14.58 -9.23
N ILE A 533 6.87 15.80 -9.61
CA ILE A 533 7.70 16.71 -10.42
C ILE A 533 8.54 17.63 -9.56
N ALA A 534 7.99 18.16 -8.47
CA ALA A 534 8.65 19.15 -7.63
C ALA A 534 9.64 18.51 -6.66
N TRP A 535 9.52 17.20 -6.39
CA TRP A 535 10.37 16.53 -5.41
C TRP A 535 11.35 15.54 -6.04
N ARG A 536 12.59 15.99 -6.22
CA ARG A 536 13.71 15.13 -6.62
C ARG A 536 14.19 14.30 -5.43
N TYR A 537 13.82 13.02 -5.42
CA TYR A 537 14.44 12.02 -4.55
C TYR A 537 15.85 11.66 -5.04
N HIS A 538 16.61 10.94 -4.20
CA HIS A 538 17.94 10.39 -4.48
C HIS A 538 18.08 9.64 -5.84
N SER A 539 16.96 9.24 -6.45
CA SER A 539 16.88 8.67 -7.80
C SER A 539 15.82 9.39 -8.63
N ARG A 540 16.09 9.59 -9.93
CA ARG A 540 15.11 10.09 -10.93
C ARG A 540 13.86 9.21 -10.92
N GLY A 541 12.67 9.82 -10.83
CA GLY A 541 11.38 9.14 -10.92
C GLY A 541 10.66 8.77 -9.62
N SER A 542 11.29 8.92 -8.44
CA SER A 542 10.72 8.46 -7.14
C SER A 542 10.29 6.97 -7.17
N ASP A 543 9.68 6.47 -6.08
CA ASP A 543 9.07 5.13 -6.03
C ASP A 543 7.58 5.24 -6.43
N GLY A 544 7.09 4.32 -7.26
CA GLY A 544 5.75 4.42 -7.86
C GLY A 544 4.61 4.20 -6.85
N ASN A 545 4.90 3.52 -5.74
CA ASN A 545 3.96 3.26 -4.64
C ASN A 545 3.40 4.54 -3.99
N TYR A 546 4.17 5.63 -3.93
CA TYR A 546 3.73 6.92 -3.37
C TYR A 546 2.56 7.55 -4.14
N PHE A 547 2.32 7.10 -5.38
CA PHE A 547 1.34 7.69 -6.29
C PHE A 547 0.10 6.81 -6.53
N MET A 548 -0.11 5.76 -5.72
CA MET A 548 -1.27 4.87 -5.84
C MET A 548 -2.62 5.61 -5.89
N LEU A 549 -2.89 6.48 -4.90
CA LEU A 549 -4.15 7.24 -4.87
C LEU A 549 -4.24 8.25 -6.02
N PRO A 550 -3.27 9.17 -6.24
CA PRO A 550 -3.34 10.15 -7.34
C PRO A 550 -3.64 9.52 -8.69
N VAL A 551 -2.96 8.41 -9.01
CA VAL A 551 -3.12 7.69 -10.27
C VAL A 551 -4.48 7.02 -10.35
N ALA A 552 -4.97 6.44 -9.25
CA ALA A 552 -6.33 5.89 -9.20
C ALA A 552 -7.39 7.00 -9.43
N LEU A 553 -7.24 8.17 -8.80
CA LEU A 553 -8.13 9.31 -8.97
C LEU A 553 -8.09 9.87 -10.40
N ALA A 554 -6.89 10.04 -10.97
CA ALA A 554 -6.71 10.45 -12.37
C ALA A 554 -7.37 9.45 -13.32
N THR A 555 -7.21 8.15 -13.08
CA THR A 555 -7.83 7.08 -13.87
C THR A 555 -9.36 7.12 -13.77
N LEU A 556 -9.93 7.34 -12.58
CA LEU A 556 -11.39 7.48 -12.42
C LEU A 556 -11.94 8.71 -13.14
N LEU A 557 -11.26 9.86 -13.04
CA LEU A 557 -11.64 11.09 -13.75
C LEU A 557 -11.58 10.91 -15.27
N ALA A 558 -10.47 10.36 -15.77
CA ALA A 558 -10.27 10.07 -17.18
C ALA A 558 -11.32 9.05 -17.69
N MET A 559 -11.61 8.02 -16.90
CA MET A 559 -12.65 7.04 -17.22
C MET A 559 -14.02 7.70 -17.30
N ARG A 560 -14.40 8.56 -16.34
CA ARG A 560 -15.69 9.28 -16.40
C ARG A 560 -15.78 10.11 -17.67
N ALA A 561 -14.72 10.86 -17.98
CA ALA A 561 -14.67 11.73 -19.14
C ALA A 561 -14.79 10.93 -20.46
N ALA A 562 -13.96 9.91 -20.64
CA ALA A 562 -13.94 9.07 -21.84
C ALA A 562 -15.23 8.23 -21.99
N SER A 563 -15.70 7.58 -20.92
CA SER A 563 -16.92 6.76 -20.99
C SER A 563 -18.15 7.58 -21.35
N SER A 564 -18.29 8.78 -20.77
CA SER A 564 -19.43 9.66 -21.04
C SER A 564 -19.52 10.14 -22.48
N ARG A 565 -18.38 10.37 -23.14
CA ARG A 565 -18.31 10.94 -24.49
C ARG A 565 -18.14 9.91 -25.59
N LEU A 566 -17.48 8.80 -25.29
CA LEU A 566 -17.11 7.77 -26.28
C LEU A 566 -17.83 6.46 -26.00
N GLY A 567 -17.78 5.99 -24.75
CA GLY A 567 -18.31 4.68 -24.36
C GLY A 567 -19.83 4.58 -24.46
N ASP A 568 -20.53 5.60 -23.96
CA ASP A 568 -21.99 5.68 -23.95
C ASP A 568 -22.55 6.32 -25.24
N ALA A 569 -21.67 6.68 -26.18
CA ALA A 569 -22.04 7.28 -27.47
C ALA A 569 -22.69 6.27 -28.43
N GLY A 570 -22.27 4.99 -28.38
CA GLY A 570 -22.78 3.93 -29.25
C GLY A 570 -22.34 2.54 -28.82
N ARG A 571 -23.15 1.51 -29.13
CA ARG A 571 -22.87 0.11 -28.73
C ARG A 571 -21.53 -0.41 -29.25
N ARG A 572 -21.19 -0.10 -30.51
CA ARG A 572 -19.94 -0.52 -31.17
C ARG A 572 -18.71 0.14 -30.53
N THR A 573 -18.66 1.47 -30.52
CA THR A 573 -17.56 2.22 -29.89
C THR A 573 -17.38 1.86 -28.41
N GLY A 574 -18.47 1.66 -27.67
CA GLY A 574 -18.42 1.17 -26.29
C GLY A 574 -17.91 -0.27 -26.15
N ALA A 575 -18.19 -1.16 -27.10
CA ALA A 575 -17.60 -2.50 -27.13
C ALA A 575 -16.09 -2.43 -27.40
N ILE A 576 -15.68 -1.64 -28.38
CA ILE A 576 -14.27 -1.40 -28.72
C ILE A 576 -13.51 -0.87 -27.50
N LEU A 577 -13.99 0.21 -26.89
CA LEU A 577 -13.38 0.77 -25.69
C LEU A 577 -13.30 -0.28 -24.55
N ALA A 578 -14.37 -1.05 -24.31
CA ALA A 578 -14.34 -2.09 -23.27
C ALA A 578 -13.29 -3.19 -23.55
N THR A 579 -13.17 -3.64 -24.80
CA THR A 579 -12.15 -4.62 -25.21
C THR A 579 -10.74 -4.05 -25.05
N THR A 580 -10.52 -2.81 -25.49
CA THR A 580 -9.25 -2.13 -25.32
C THR A 580 -8.85 -2.03 -23.84
N LEU A 581 -9.78 -1.65 -22.96
CA LEU A 581 -9.52 -1.56 -21.51
C LEU A 581 -9.27 -2.94 -20.87
N LEU A 582 -9.93 -4.00 -21.34
CA LEU A 582 -9.63 -5.37 -20.92
C LEU A 582 -8.18 -5.73 -21.26
N LEU A 583 -7.77 -5.48 -22.51
CA LEU A 583 -6.40 -5.74 -22.98
C LEU A 583 -5.38 -4.90 -22.21
N THR A 584 -5.67 -3.62 -21.93
CA THR A 584 -4.82 -2.77 -21.08
C THR A 584 -4.59 -3.42 -19.72
N GLY A 585 -5.64 -3.82 -19.02
CA GLY A 585 -5.46 -4.44 -17.70
C GLY A 585 -4.81 -5.82 -17.78
N LEU A 586 -4.95 -6.57 -18.88
CA LEU A 586 -4.17 -7.79 -19.10
C LEU A 586 -2.68 -7.50 -19.27
N VAL A 587 -2.30 -6.46 -20.03
CA VAL A 587 -0.90 -6.03 -20.15
C VAL A 587 -0.34 -5.60 -18.79
N HIS A 588 -1.10 -4.80 -18.02
CA HIS A 588 -0.71 -4.41 -16.67
C HIS A 588 -0.54 -5.63 -15.75
N ALA A 589 -1.51 -6.57 -15.76
CA ALA A 589 -1.48 -7.78 -14.96
C ALA A 589 -0.27 -8.65 -15.31
N THR A 590 0.01 -8.86 -16.60
CA THR A 590 1.18 -9.60 -17.07
C THR A 590 2.47 -8.93 -16.61
N HIS A 591 2.58 -7.61 -16.74
CA HIS A 591 3.75 -6.87 -16.28
C HIS A 591 3.95 -7.00 -14.77
N SER A 592 2.91 -6.82 -13.96
CA SER A 592 2.95 -7.05 -12.51
C SER A 592 3.34 -8.49 -12.16
N PHE A 593 2.80 -9.46 -12.91
CA PHE A 593 3.06 -10.88 -12.70
C PHE A 593 4.54 -11.22 -12.86
N ILE A 594 5.24 -10.59 -13.80
CA ILE A 594 6.66 -10.83 -14.07
C ILE A 594 7.63 -9.88 -13.33
N SER A 595 7.19 -8.71 -12.88
CA SER A 595 8.07 -7.67 -12.32
C SER A 595 8.04 -7.53 -10.80
N ALA A 596 7.06 -8.11 -10.10
CA ALA A 596 6.85 -7.85 -8.67
C ALA A 596 8.10 -8.09 -7.81
N GLY A 597 8.56 -7.02 -7.14
CA GLY A 597 9.61 -7.03 -6.13
C GLY A 597 11.03 -7.38 -6.61
N TRP A 598 11.28 -7.34 -7.93
CA TRP A 598 12.53 -7.88 -8.54
C TRP A 598 12.82 -9.34 -8.17
N GLY A 599 11.79 -10.07 -7.70
CA GLY A 599 11.89 -11.48 -7.31
C GLY A 599 11.69 -12.40 -8.50
N GLN A 600 11.53 -13.69 -8.22
CA GLN A 600 11.26 -14.69 -9.26
C GLN A 600 9.98 -14.31 -10.06
N PRO A 601 10.02 -14.34 -11.40
CA PRO A 601 8.86 -13.98 -12.21
C PRO A 601 7.77 -15.05 -12.16
N GLY A 602 6.51 -14.62 -12.20
CA GLY A 602 5.34 -15.50 -12.18
C GLY A 602 5.14 -16.25 -10.87
N THR A 603 4.36 -17.33 -10.85
CA THR A 603 4.17 -18.08 -9.59
C THR A 603 5.24 -19.14 -9.45
N ARG A 604 5.00 -20.37 -9.89
CA ARG A 604 5.96 -21.46 -9.83
C ARG A 604 5.74 -22.42 -11.02
N PRO A 605 6.78 -23.18 -11.44
CA PRO A 605 6.65 -24.17 -12.51
C PRO A 605 5.71 -25.34 -12.12
N PHE A 606 5.21 -26.08 -13.11
CA PHE A 606 4.45 -27.32 -12.95
C PHE A 606 5.26 -28.35 -12.16
N ASP A 607 4.64 -28.82 -11.08
CA ASP A 607 5.22 -29.81 -10.18
C ASP A 607 4.09 -30.58 -9.46
N SER A 608 4.42 -31.66 -8.77
CA SER A 608 3.51 -32.41 -7.92
C SER A 608 3.65 -32.06 -6.43
N GLN A 609 4.30 -30.94 -6.10
CA GLN A 609 4.65 -30.59 -4.72
C GLN A 609 3.49 -29.86 -4.01
N PHE A 610 2.62 -30.64 -3.37
CA PHE A 610 1.56 -30.15 -2.48
C PHE A 610 1.88 -30.30 -0.98
N GLY A 611 3.03 -30.89 -0.65
CA GLY A 611 3.42 -31.25 0.71
C GLY A 611 4.07 -30.14 1.55
N LYS A 612 4.31 -28.94 0.98
CA LYS A 612 4.95 -27.85 1.73
C LYS A 612 4.11 -27.47 2.95
N THR A 613 4.73 -27.36 4.11
CA THR A 613 4.00 -26.98 5.32
C THR A 613 3.70 -25.47 5.25
N PRO A 614 2.51 -25.03 5.66
CA PRO A 614 2.22 -23.59 5.76
C PRO A 614 3.11 -22.87 6.78
N PHE A 615 3.70 -23.61 7.71
CA PHE A 615 4.46 -23.11 8.86
C PHE A 615 5.97 -23.40 8.79
N GLU A 616 6.60 -23.33 7.62
CA GLU A 616 8.08 -23.32 7.55
C GLU A 616 8.62 -22.01 8.17
N THR A 617 8.85 -22.01 9.48
CA THR A 617 9.39 -20.88 10.24
C THR A 617 10.88 -20.68 9.94
N GLY A 618 11.35 -19.43 9.87
CA GLY A 618 12.78 -19.09 9.82
C GLY A 618 13.55 -19.42 8.53
N ALA A 619 13.01 -20.24 7.62
CA ALA A 619 13.71 -20.66 6.39
C ALA A 619 14.11 -19.49 5.48
N TRP A 620 13.37 -18.37 5.52
CA TRP A 620 13.71 -17.18 4.76
C TRP A 620 14.91 -16.42 5.37
N ARG A 621 14.96 -16.28 6.72
CA ARG A 621 16.10 -15.66 7.43
C ARG A 621 17.36 -16.48 7.21
N GLU A 622 17.27 -17.79 7.40
CA GLU A 622 18.42 -18.68 7.22
C GLU A 622 18.97 -18.61 5.79
N ARG A 623 18.11 -18.57 4.76
CA ARG A 623 18.56 -18.39 3.37
C ARG A 623 19.29 -17.07 3.14
N ILE A 624 18.81 -15.97 3.73
CA ILE A 624 19.48 -14.65 3.62
C ILE A 624 20.84 -14.70 4.33
N LEU A 625 20.89 -15.26 5.54
CA LEU A 625 22.12 -15.38 6.34
C LEU A 625 23.15 -16.29 5.67
N GLN A 626 22.72 -17.42 5.10
CA GLN A 626 23.58 -18.33 4.35
C GLN A 626 24.13 -17.69 3.08
N ARG A 627 23.28 -17.00 2.32
CA ARG A 627 23.70 -16.29 1.10
C ARG A 627 24.70 -15.19 1.41
N ALA A 628 24.52 -14.49 2.53
CA ALA A 628 25.43 -13.45 2.99
C ALA A 628 26.70 -14.03 3.66
N GLY A 629 26.75 -15.34 3.96
CA GLY A 629 27.90 -15.97 4.63
C GLY A 629 28.05 -15.57 6.11
N VAL A 630 26.95 -15.30 6.81
CA VAL A 630 26.94 -14.80 8.19
C VAL A 630 26.14 -15.67 9.17
N SER A 631 25.83 -16.92 8.79
CA SER A 631 25.08 -17.86 9.66
C SER A 631 25.80 -18.17 10.97
N GLY A 632 27.14 -18.18 11.00
CA GLY A 632 27.93 -18.32 12.22
C GLY A 632 27.75 -17.13 13.16
N ILE A 633 27.78 -15.91 12.62
CA ILE A 633 27.49 -14.68 13.39
C ILE A 633 26.07 -14.73 13.95
N ALA A 634 25.08 -15.10 13.14
CA ALA A 634 23.69 -15.20 13.59
C ALA A 634 23.52 -16.21 14.73
N ARG A 635 24.13 -17.41 14.65
CA ARG A 635 24.09 -18.39 15.73
C ARG A 635 24.70 -17.86 17.03
N ARG A 636 25.79 -17.09 16.93
CA ARG A 636 26.45 -16.48 18.10
C ARG A 636 25.62 -15.37 18.75
N LEU A 637 24.86 -14.64 17.96
CA LEU A 637 23.94 -13.61 18.45
C LEU A 637 22.59 -14.18 18.91
N ALA A 638 22.23 -15.41 18.53
CA ALA A 638 20.92 -16.00 18.87
C ALA A 638 20.73 -16.24 20.38
N SER A 639 21.81 -16.40 21.14
CA SER A 639 21.77 -16.51 22.60
C SER A 639 21.66 -15.16 23.31
N ARG A 640 21.68 -14.05 22.57
CA ARG A 640 21.59 -12.70 23.12
C ARG A 640 20.12 -12.27 23.23
N PRO A 641 19.78 -11.42 24.22
CA PRO A 641 18.49 -10.77 24.25
C PRO A 641 18.21 -10.01 22.94
N ALA A 642 16.99 -10.13 22.42
CA ALA A 642 16.60 -9.51 21.15
C ALA A 642 16.64 -7.96 21.16
N TRP A 643 16.71 -7.35 22.35
CA TRP A 643 16.86 -5.92 22.55
C TRP A 643 18.32 -5.45 22.59
N GLU A 644 19.30 -6.38 22.56
CA GLU A 644 20.70 -6.00 22.36
C GLU A 644 20.87 -5.34 20.98
N ARG A 645 21.85 -4.45 20.90
CA ARG A 645 22.01 -3.53 19.76
C ARG A 645 23.34 -3.76 19.07
N GLY A 646 23.26 -3.78 17.75
CA GLY A 646 24.41 -3.77 16.87
C GLY A 646 24.35 -2.64 15.85
N ILE A 647 25.50 -2.34 15.28
CA ILE A 647 25.61 -1.56 14.05
C ILE A 647 26.35 -2.37 12.99
N GLY A 648 26.09 -2.09 11.72
CA GLY A 648 26.68 -2.87 10.64
C GLY A 648 26.99 -2.07 9.38
N PHE A 649 27.95 -2.55 8.62
CA PHE A 649 28.22 -2.05 7.27
C PHE A 649 28.39 -3.24 6.32
N ASP A 650 27.68 -3.23 5.19
CA ASP A 650 27.98 -4.15 4.08
C ASP A 650 27.76 -3.44 2.75
N PRO A 651 28.78 -3.37 1.88
CA PRO A 651 28.63 -2.73 0.58
C PRO A 651 27.83 -3.57 -0.43
N ARG A 652 27.63 -4.87 -0.18
CA ARG A 652 27.07 -5.85 -1.12
C ARG A 652 25.60 -6.19 -0.84
N ASP A 653 25.25 -6.41 0.43
CA ASP A 653 23.89 -6.79 0.82
C ASP A 653 23.56 -6.32 2.25
N GLU A 654 22.72 -5.31 2.39
CA GLU A 654 22.29 -4.80 3.71
C GLU A 654 21.10 -5.57 4.30
N GLN A 655 20.45 -6.43 3.52
CA GLN A 655 19.20 -7.08 3.93
C GLN A 655 19.41 -8.08 5.07
N TYR A 656 20.61 -8.66 5.19
CA TYR A 656 20.88 -9.64 6.23
C TYR A 656 20.93 -9.02 7.63
N PHE A 657 21.16 -7.71 7.78
CA PHE A 657 21.07 -7.05 9.09
C PHE A 657 19.68 -7.21 9.70
N ALA A 658 18.64 -7.16 8.87
CA ALA A 658 17.27 -7.42 9.28
C ALA A 658 16.96 -8.91 9.56
N ALA A 659 17.84 -9.83 9.15
CA ALA A 659 17.71 -11.26 9.43
C ALA A 659 18.49 -11.72 10.69
N LEU A 660 19.44 -10.91 11.18
CA LEU A 660 20.18 -11.19 12.42
C LEU A 660 19.22 -11.24 13.62
N PRO A 661 19.55 -11.95 14.71
CA PRO A 661 18.63 -12.16 15.85
C PRO A 661 18.54 -10.97 16.83
N ILE A 662 19.38 -9.96 16.67
CA ILE A 662 19.39 -8.70 17.44
C ILE A 662 19.00 -7.52 16.54
N ALA A 663 18.76 -6.35 17.13
CA ALA A 663 18.53 -5.13 16.37
C ALA A 663 19.85 -4.60 15.79
N VAL A 664 19.94 -4.47 14.47
CA VAL A 664 21.15 -3.94 13.80
C VAL A 664 20.80 -2.78 12.90
N GLU A 665 21.45 -1.64 13.17
CA GLU A 665 21.33 -0.42 12.37
C GLU A 665 22.53 -0.25 11.44
N GLU A 666 22.28 0.25 10.23
CA GLU A 666 23.31 0.40 9.23
C GLU A 666 24.13 1.69 9.42
N ILE A 667 25.46 1.58 9.39
CA ILE A 667 26.41 2.69 9.53
C ILE A 667 26.21 3.76 8.44
N ARG A 668 25.85 3.38 7.20
CA ARG A 668 25.54 4.37 6.14
C ARG A 668 24.31 5.21 6.50
N SER A 669 23.25 4.57 6.97
CA SER A 669 22.03 5.23 7.45
C SER A 669 22.30 6.18 8.64
N ILE A 670 23.18 5.78 9.56
CA ILE A 670 23.68 6.66 10.64
C ILE A 670 24.43 7.85 10.04
N GLY A 671 25.37 7.61 9.13
CA GLY A 671 26.18 8.66 8.49
C GLY A 671 25.38 9.68 7.69
N TYR A 672 24.28 9.27 7.06
CA TYR A 672 23.37 10.19 6.39
C TYR A 672 22.61 11.10 7.35
N SER A 673 22.34 10.63 8.56
CA SER A 673 21.47 11.34 9.51
C SER A 673 22.24 12.12 10.58
N ARG A 674 23.38 11.58 11.00
CA ARG A 674 24.30 12.11 12.01
C ARG A 674 25.75 11.80 11.58
N PRO A 675 26.29 12.49 10.56
CA PRO A 675 27.63 12.19 10.02
C PRO A 675 28.75 12.30 11.08
N ALA A 676 28.54 13.11 12.12
CA ALA A 676 29.48 13.25 13.22
C ALA A 676 29.76 11.93 13.97
N TYR A 677 28.77 11.03 14.08
CA TYR A 677 28.91 9.76 14.83
C TYR A 677 29.74 8.71 14.10
N VAL A 678 29.96 8.86 12.80
CA VAL A 678 30.68 7.87 11.97
C VAL A 678 31.83 8.52 11.21
N ARG A 679 32.28 9.70 11.63
CA ARG A 679 33.34 10.44 10.94
C ARG A 679 34.66 9.67 10.91
N ASP A 680 34.99 9.02 12.01
CA ASP A 680 36.24 8.28 12.25
C ASP A 680 35.99 7.18 13.31
N GLY A 681 36.95 6.29 13.52
CA GLY A 681 36.83 5.19 14.49
C GLY A 681 36.68 5.64 15.94
N GLY A 682 37.24 6.79 16.31
CA GLY A 682 37.08 7.35 17.66
C GLY A 682 35.65 7.85 17.92
N ALA A 683 35.10 8.61 16.98
CA ALA A 683 33.71 9.09 17.04
C ALA A 683 32.71 7.93 17.06
N LEU A 684 32.99 6.85 16.32
CA LEU A 684 32.16 5.65 16.32
C LEU A 684 32.14 4.99 17.70
N LEU A 685 33.31 4.83 18.34
CA LEU A 685 33.42 4.26 19.68
C LEU A 685 32.70 5.13 20.72
N GLU A 686 32.87 6.45 20.66
CA GLU A 686 32.18 7.39 21.55
C GLU A 686 30.65 7.28 21.41
N PHE A 687 30.16 7.24 20.18
CA PHE A 687 28.74 7.02 19.89
C PHE A 687 28.25 5.68 20.45
N MET A 688 29.02 4.60 20.25
CA MET A 688 28.67 3.28 20.75
C MET A 688 28.66 3.21 22.28
N ASP A 689 29.59 3.90 22.95
CA ASP A 689 29.64 3.99 24.40
C ASP A 689 28.46 4.79 24.96
N LEU A 690 28.14 5.93 24.35
CA LEU A 690 27.03 6.79 24.77
C LEU A 690 25.67 6.09 24.68
N TRP A 691 25.47 5.23 23.67
CA TRP A 691 24.18 4.59 23.39
C TRP A 691 24.15 3.08 23.65
N GLY A 692 25.16 2.56 24.35
CA GLY A 692 25.22 1.17 24.81
C GLY A 692 25.20 0.13 23.69
N ILE A 693 25.83 0.41 22.55
CA ILE A 693 25.89 -0.51 21.40
C ILE A 693 26.90 -1.61 21.72
N GLN A 694 26.47 -2.87 21.63
CA GLN A 694 27.28 -4.02 22.09
C GLN A 694 28.01 -4.75 20.95
N HIS A 695 27.53 -4.58 19.72
CA HIS A 695 27.98 -5.35 18.56
C HIS A 695 28.25 -4.48 17.33
N VAL A 696 29.26 -4.84 16.56
CA VAL A 696 29.54 -4.25 15.24
C VAL A 696 29.76 -5.37 14.23
N VAL A 697 29.06 -5.35 13.10
CA VAL A 697 29.27 -6.31 12.00
C VAL A 697 29.87 -5.57 10.80
N LEU A 698 31.12 -5.88 10.47
CA LEU A 698 31.85 -5.27 9.36
C LEU A 698 32.15 -6.34 8.29
N PRO A 699 32.33 -5.96 7.01
CA PRO A 699 32.64 -6.93 5.95
C PRO A 699 34.06 -7.49 6.16
N PRO A 700 34.61 -8.33 5.26
CA PRO A 700 36.02 -8.74 5.31
C PRO A 700 36.95 -7.57 4.94
N ASP A 701 38.26 -7.67 5.28
CA ASP A 701 39.24 -6.60 5.00
C ASP A 701 39.36 -6.25 3.51
N GLU A 702 39.30 -7.26 2.65
CA GLU A 702 39.47 -7.12 1.21
C GLU A 702 38.32 -6.32 0.57
N GLY A 703 38.64 -5.23 -0.13
CA GLY A 703 37.66 -4.38 -0.81
C GLY A 703 36.84 -3.43 0.09
N SER A 704 37.17 -3.35 1.38
CA SER A 704 36.50 -2.43 2.31
C SER A 704 36.91 -0.96 2.09
N PRO A 705 35.99 0.02 2.22
CA PRO A 705 36.35 1.44 2.25
C PRO A 705 37.35 1.78 3.36
N PRO A 706 38.22 2.80 3.18
CA PRO A 706 39.21 3.20 4.19
C PRO A 706 38.63 3.47 5.59
N ALA A 707 37.42 4.04 5.66
CA ALA A 707 36.73 4.29 6.92
C ALA A 707 36.45 3.00 7.71
N ILE A 708 36.15 1.89 7.03
CA ILE A 708 35.89 0.59 7.68
C ILE A 708 37.16 0.01 8.29
N ALA A 709 38.30 0.14 7.58
CA ALA A 709 39.60 -0.26 8.13
C ALA A 709 39.94 0.56 9.38
N ASP A 710 39.60 1.85 9.39
CA ASP A 710 39.76 2.71 10.56
C ASP A 710 38.90 2.25 11.75
N TYR A 711 37.62 1.93 11.51
CA TYR A 711 36.73 1.39 12.53
C TYR A 711 37.27 0.08 13.14
N ARG A 712 37.77 -0.84 12.31
CA ARG A 712 38.37 -2.10 12.80
C ARG A 712 39.56 -1.83 13.73
N ARG A 713 40.47 -0.93 13.34
CA ARG A 713 41.62 -0.56 14.16
C ARG A 713 41.19 0.03 15.50
N ALA A 714 40.20 0.93 15.49
CA ALA A 714 39.67 1.53 16.70
C ALA A 714 39.05 0.47 17.64
N LEU A 715 38.21 -0.42 17.11
CA LEU A 715 37.57 -1.50 17.88
C LEU A 715 38.60 -2.43 18.53
N LEU A 716 39.61 -2.87 17.76
CA LEU A 716 40.67 -3.73 18.27
C LEU A 716 41.54 -3.02 19.30
N ALA A 717 41.87 -1.74 19.09
CA ALA A 717 42.61 -0.92 20.06
C ALA A 717 41.81 -0.73 21.37
N ALA A 718 40.48 -0.66 21.28
CA ALA A 718 39.58 -0.62 22.44
C ALA A 718 39.31 -2.02 23.07
N GLY A 719 40.00 -3.06 22.60
CA GLY A 719 39.92 -4.42 23.18
C GLY A 719 38.69 -5.24 22.78
N TRP A 720 37.95 -4.85 21.74
CA TRP A 720 36.77 -5.59 21.29
C TRP A 720 37.14 -6.98 20.75
N LEU A 721 36.33 -7.98 21.10
CA LEU A 721 36.53 -9.35 20.65
C LEU A 721 35.97 -9.54 19.24
N SER A 722 36.75 -10.13 18.34
CA SER A 722 36.34 -10.41 16.97
C SER A 722 35.97 -11.89 16.75
N PHE A 723 35.00 -12.13 15.88
CA PHE A 723 34.60 -13.44 15.39
C PHE A 723 34.33 -13.34 13.89
N GLY A 724 35.14 -14.01 13.09
CA GLY A 724 35.02 -14.03 11.63
C GLY A 724 34.05 -15.10 11.15
N ASP A 725 33.33 -14.78 10.07
CA ASP A 725 32.55 -15.69 9.24
C ASP A 725 32.88 -15.42 7.77
N ALA A 726 32.41 -16.26 6.85
CA ALA A 726 32.75 -16.16 5.43
C ALA A 726 32.39 -14.79 4.81
N GLY A 727 31.31 -14.19 5.29
CA GLY A 727 30.75 -12.95 4.77
C GLY A 727 31.13 -11.69 5.52
N ALA A 728 31.46 -11.77 6.81
CA ALA A 728 31.64 -10.62 7.69
C ALA A 728 32.40 -11.00 8.98
N THR A 729 32.82 -9.99 9.74
CA THR A 729 33.40 -10.12 11.08
C THR A 729 32.51 -9.41 12.09
N LEU A 730 32.10 -10.14 13.13
CA LEU A 730 31.43 -9.60 14.32
C LEU A 730 32.47 -9.14 15.32
N TYR A 731 32.39 -7.89 15.75
CA TYR A 731 33.10 -7.33 16.91
C TYR A 731 32.11 -7.17 18.05
N SER A 732 32.48 -7.56 19.26
CA SER A 732 31.63 -7.35 20.45
C SER A 732 32.42 -6.81 21.62
N ARG A 733 31.74 -6.02 22.45
CA ARG A 733 32.33 -5.39 23.63
C ARG A 733 32.85 -6.44 24.63
N PRO A 734 33.97 -6.20 25.31
CA PRO A 734 34.41 -7.03 26.44
C PRO A 734 33.28 -7.16 27.49
N GLY A 735 33.05 -8.37 28.01
CA GLY A 735 31.94 -8.65 28.93
C GLY A 735 30.60 -8.95 28.24
N ALA A 736 30.43 -8.63 26.96
CA ALA A 736 29.25 -9.08 26.22
C ALA A 736 29.21 -10.62 26.08
N PHE A 737 30.35 -11.31 26.19
CA PHE A 737 30.43 -12.78 26.11
C PHE A 737 30.70 -13.50 27.45
N SER A 738 30.71 -12.80 28.59
CA SER A 738 30.96 -13.44 29.91
C SER A 738 29.70 -14.17 30.39
N GLY A 739 29.52 -15.38 29.89
CA GLY A 739 28.41 -16.27 30.16
C GLY A 739 28.47 -17.47 29.22
N GLN A 740 29.60 -18.19 29.27
CA GLN A 740 29.73 -19.57 28.81
C GLN A 740 30.34 -20.39 29.92
#